data_AF-A0A2V7V4G4-F1
#
_entry.id   AF-A0A2V7V4G4-F1
#
_cell.length_a   1.000
_cell.length_b   1.000
_cell.length_c   1.000
_cell.angle_alpha   90.00
_cell.angle_beta   90.00
_cell.angle_gamma   90.00
#
_symmetry.space_group_name_H-M   'P 1'
#
loop_
_entity.id
_entity.type
_entity.pdbx_description
1 polymer ?
#
loop_
_entity_poly.entity_id
_entity_poly.type
_entity_poly.pdbx_seq_one_letter_code
_entity_poly.pdbx_strand_id
1 'polypeptide(L)'
;MLVVCGGVITACVAAWAVEGDQTRRVGTHLMLFGVAFGAYLGALHIARGLSRRWLRAALGMAVLWRLALVPAFPLLSDDVFRYVWEGRVQLHGGNPYAWEDRPESPRWEALRDGVWRTVTHKEYTAVYPPLWEMVCRLVVGLRDSVTAMKAFVVVGELALWALLARLLRRRRLPPERLLVLAWSPLALVEVAGSGHNDAFGALLLTLSLAALDHGDGLGSAAAAALGALTKFLPALVVLAWLRRYRWWHLVAGLDLALLLVIPYATAGPGLWMSLGKYGRYWLFNQTLFDPLAALAGGHEEGVRLAGVLLGGFALALAARKTEPAAAALAVVAASILLAPNVLPWYALWLLPLLVLQDAPGLLLFTGSVQLAYLVYPEWLSGQRWQVGWPVRALEYGPCVAVGIAAWLQRRVSAPEKAPCSDDILVVFVKEPRPGAAKTRLVPELGAEAAAELYRALADEEIRRTVPRRGEYRRLFFFAPAEARGAMEAWLPGEVLLPQTGTDLGARMAEAFEQVFRRGARRAAVIGSDVPWLSRRLVAGAFSALAEHDVVIGPTVDGGYYLLALDRSRPELFEGIAWSTPSVRAATAERAAALGLRVRMLEELPDIDTLADVRAQWGKLRPLLGKRVREPVERALRHASL
;
A
#
# COMPACT_ATOMS: atom_id res chain seq x y z
N MET A 1 -26.39 -1.98 -7.52
CA MET A 1 -25.66 -0.73 -7.25
C MET A 1 -24.32 -0.63 -7.99
N LEU A 2 -23.34 -1.53 -7.81
CA LEU A 2 -22.07 -1.46 -8.57
C LEU A 2 -22.25 -1.43 -10.10
N VAL A 3 -23.21 -2.21 -10.63
CA VAL A 3 -23.61 -2.19 -12.06
C VAL A 3 -24.14 -0.82 -12.49
N VAL A 4 -24.90 -0.14 -11.63
CA VAL A 4 -25.45 1.20 -11.91
C VAL A 4 -24.31 2.21 -11.99
N CYS A 5 -23.40 2.21 -11.01
CA CYS A 5 -22.20 3.06 -11.05
C CYS A 5 -21.37 2.82 -12.32
N GLY A 6 -21.17 1.55 -12.70
CA GLY A 6 -20.49 1.18 -13.94
C GLY A 6 -21.23 1.69 -15.19
N GLY A 7 -22.56 1.60 -15.23
CA GLY A 7 -23.39 2.13 -16.31
C GLY A 7 -23.25 3.65 -16.47
N VAL A 8 -23.24 4.39 -15.36
CA VAL A 8 -23.05 5.85 -15.36
C VAL A 8 -21.67 6.21 -15.94
N ILE A 9 -20.60 5.59 -15.44
CA ILE A 9 -19.24 5.83 -15.95
C ILE A 9 -19.14 5.46 -17.44
N THR A 10 -19.79 4.36 -17.85
CA THR A 10 -19.83 3.94 -19.26
C THR A 10 -20.46 5.00 -20.16
N ALA A 11 -21.56 5.63 -19.73
CA ALA A 11 -22.21 6.71 -20.48
C ALA A 11 -21.29 7.94 -20.60
N CYS A 12 -20.61 8.34 -19.52
CA CYS A 12 -19.64 9.43 -19.55
C CYS A 12 -18.45 9.13 -20.48
N VAL A 13 -17.93 7.91 -20.44
CA VAL A 13 -16.84 7.45 -21.33
C VAL A 13 -17.27 7.47 -22.79
N ALA A 14 -18.50 7.02 -23.09
CA ALA A 14 -19.03 7.07 -24.44
C ALA A 14 -19.14 8.51 -24.95
N ALA A 15 -19.61 9.45 -24.11
CA ALA A 15 -19.66 10.87 -24.45
C ALA A 15 -18.26 11.44 -24.76
N TRP A 16 -17.27 11.18 -23.90
CA TRP A 16 -15.89 11.61 -24.16
C TRP A 16 -15.29 11.00 -25.42
N ALA A 17 -15.54 9.71 -25.68
CA ALA A 17 -15.02 9.03 -26.86
C ALA A 17 -15.60 9.59 -28.18
N VAL A 18 -16.87 10.01 -28.16
CA VAL A 18 -17.55 10.58 -29.34
C VAL A 18 -17.21 12.05 -29.55
N GLU A 19 -17.19 12.83 -28.48
CA GLU A 19 -17.00 14.29 -28.60
C GLU A 19 -15.54 14.69 -28.83
N GLY A 20 -14.57 13.89 -28.38
CA GLY A 20 -13.15 14.21 -28.54
C GLY A 20 -12.73 15.43 -27.72
N ASP A 21 -12.02 16.38 -28.35
CA ASP A 21 -11.47 17.59 -27.71
C ASP A 21 -12.51 18.37 -26.90
N GLN A 22 -12.25 18.48 -25.60
CA GLN A 22 -13.10 19.11 -24.60
C GLN A 22 -12.66 20.53 -24.24
N THR A 23 -11.55 21.05 -24.79
CA THR A 23 -11.00 22.38 -24.43
C THR A 23 -11.99 23.51 -24.68
N ARG A 24 -12.88 23.38 -25.69
CA ARG A 24 -13.95 24.35 -25.98
C ARG A 24 -15.27 24.08 -25.25
N ARG A 25 -15.37 22.96 -24.53
CA ARG A 25 -16.60 22.47 -23.87
C ARG A 25 -16.34 22.09 -22.40
N VAL A 26 -15.46 22.83 -21.73
CA VAL A 26 -15.04 22.52 -20.36
C VAL A 26 -16.22 22.40 -19.39
N GLY A 27 -17.27 23.20 -19.54
CA GLY A 27 -18.48 23.07 -18.70
C GLY A 27 -19.13 21.68 -18.81
N THR A 28 -19.30 21.16 -20.04
CA THR A 28 -19.81 19.81 -20.29
C THR A 28 -18.85 18.75 -19.74
N HIS A 29 -17.54 18.93 -19.96
CA HIS A 29 -16.53 18.03 -19.44
C HIS A 29 -16.59 17.92 -17.91
N LEU A 30 -16.62 19.05 -17.20
CA LEU A 30 -16.68 19.08 -15.74
C LEU A 30 -17.97 18.46 -15.19
N MET A 31 -19.10 18.65 -15.87
CA MET A 31 -20.35 17.99 -15.52
C MET A 31 -20.24 16.46 -15.67
N LEU A 32 -19.77 15.98 -16.83
CA LEU A 32 -19.59 14.54 -17.09
C LEU A 32 -18.58 13.94 -16.10
N PHE A 33 -17.47 14.63 -15.85
CA PHE A 33 -16.44 14.20 -14.92
C PHE A 33 -16.99 14.14 -13.49
N GLY A 34 -17.72 15.16 -13.04
CA GLY A 34 -18.35 15.18 -11.71
C GLY A 34 -19.34 14.02 -11.52
N VAL A 35 -20.17 13.73 -12.52
CA VAL A 35 -21.09 12.59 -12.52
C VAL A 35 -20.33 11.25 -12.46
N ALA A 36 -19.31 11.08 -13.30
CA ALA A 36 -18.45 9.89 -13.28
C ALA A 36 -17.71 9.73 -11.94
N PHE A 37 -17.23 10.83 -11.36
CA PHE A 37 -16.51 10.84 -10.09
C PHE A 37 -17.42 10.50 -8.90
N GLY A 38 -18.65 11.02 -8.88
CA GLY A 38 -19.66 10.62 -7.90
C GLY A 38 -19.99 9.13 -7.98
N ALA A 39 -20.20 8.60 -9.20
CA ALA A 39 -20.42 7.17 -9.42
C ALA A 39 -19.21 6.32 -9.01
N TYR A 40 -18.00 6.80 -9.26
CA TYR A 40 -16.74 6.17 -8.85
C TYR A 40 -16.60 6.11 -7.32
N LEU A 41 -16.84 7.21 -6.59
CA LEU A 41 -16.82 7.20 -5.12
C LEU A 41 -17.86 6.24 -4.54
N GLY A 42 -19.08 6.22 -5.12
CA GLY A 42 -20.12 5.25 -4.77
C GLY A 42 -19.65 3.80 -5.01
N ALA A 43 -19.04 3.52 -6.16
CA ALA A 43 -18.50 2.21 -6.50
C ALA A 43 -17.42 1.75 -5.51
N LEU A 44 -16.49 2.62 -5.12
CA LEU A 44 -15.46 2.31 -4.13
C LEU A 44 -16.04 1.96 -2.76
N HIS A 45 -17.11 2.64 -2.35
CA HIS A 45 -17.81 2.33 -1.11
C HIS A 45 -18.47 0.94 -1.16
N ILE A 46 -19.14 0.63 -2.27
CA ILE A 46 -19.86 -0.64 -2.49
C ILE A 46 -18.91 -1.82 -2.68
N ALA A 47 -17.72 -1.59 -3.23
CA ALA A 47 -16.79 -2.65 -3.61
C ALA A 47 -16.13 -3.38 -2.43
N ARG A 48 -16.35 -2.95 -1.19
CA ARG A 48 -15.81 -3.62 0.00
C ARG A 48 -16.36 -5.05 0.13
N GLY A 49 -15.48 -6.03 0.18
CA GLY A 49 -15.85 -7.45 0.27
C GLY A 49 -16.35 -8.05 -1.06
N LEU A 50 -16.05 -7.43 -2.20
CA LEU A 50 -16.47 -7.94 -3.50
C LEU A 50 -15.89 -9.34 -3.77
N SER A 51 -16.73 -10.27 -4.22
CA SER A 51 -16.25 -11.59 -4.65
C SER A 51 -15.28 -11.47 -5.84
N ARG A 52 -14.35 -12.43 -5.98
CA ARG A 52 -13.35 -12.45 -7.08
C ARG A 52 -13.98 -12.42 -8.48
N ARG A 53 -15.17 -13.02 -8.69
CA ARG A 53 -15.87 -12.97 -9.98
C ARG A 53 -16.28 -11.55 -10.37
N TRP A 54 -16.85 -10.83 -9.42
CA TRP A 54 -17.35 -9.47 -9.63
C TRP A 54 -16.20 -8.47 -9.74
N LEU A 55 -15.11 -8.69 -9.02
CA LEU A 55 -13.90 -7.88 -9.17
C LEU A 55 -13.29 -8.03 -10.57
N ARG A 56 -13.20 -9.25 -11.10
CA ARG A 56 -12.74 -9.48 -12.48
C ARG A 56 -13.65 -8.82 -13.51
N ALA A 57 -14.98 -8.89 -13.33
CA ALA A 57 -15.93 -8.21 -14.20
C ALA A 57 -15.76 -6.68 -14.16
N ALA A 58 -15.60 -6.11 -12.97
CA ALA A 58 -15.36 -4.67 -12.80
C ALA A 58 -14.05 -4.22 -13.45
N LEU A 59 -12.98 -5.00 -13.32
CA LEU A 59 -11.70 -4.72 -13.99
C LEU A 59 -11.81 -4.87 -15.52
N GLY A 60 -12.54 -5.89 -16.00
CA GLY A 60 -12.82 -6.07 -17.43
C GLY A 60 -13.57 -4.88 -18.03
N MET A 61 -14.58 -4.37 -17.33
CA MET A 61 -15.29 -3.15 -17.74
C MET A 61 -14.36 -1.94 -17.82
N ALA A 62 -13.46 -1.78 -16.85
CA ALA A 62 -12.49 -0.69 -16.84
C ALA A 62 -11.48 -0.76 -18.01
N VAL A 63 -11.17 -1.96 -18.50
CA VAL A 63 -10.38 -2.15 -19.73
C VAL A 63 -11.17 -1.71 -20.95
N LEU A 64 -12.46 -2.08 -21.05
CA LEU A 64 -13.32 -1.66 -22.17
C LEU A 64 -13.43 -0.14 -22.28
N TRP A 65 -13.56 0.57 -21.15
CA TRP A 65 -13.56 2.04 -21.15
C TRP A 65 -12.28 2.63 -21.74
N ARG A 66 -11.12 2.05 -21.40
CA ARG A 66 -9.83 2.50 -21.94
C ARG A 66 -9.73 2.23 -23.44
N LEU A 67 -10.15 1.06 -23.88
CA LEU A 67 -10.19 0.70 -25.31
C LEU A 67 -11.10 1.63 -26.12
N ALA A 68 -12.20 2.12 -25.53
CA ALA A 68 -13.08 3.10 -26.18
C ALA A 68 -12.41 4.49 -26.33
N LEU A 69 -11.58 4.90 -25.36
CA LEU A 69 -10.94 6.22 -25.34
C LEU A 69 -9.62 6.28 -26.14
N VAL A 70 -8.89 5.17 -26.25
CA VAL A 70 -7.62 5.11 -27.00
C VAL A 70 -7.71 5.64 -28.44
N PRO A 71 -8.72 5.28 -29.26
CA PRO A 71 -8.84 5.81 -30.63
C PRO A 71 -9.44 7.22 -30.70
N ALA A 72 -10.06 7.72 -29.64
CA ALA A 72 -10.63 9.06 -29.61
C ALA A 72 -9.55 10.14 -29.72
N PHE A 73 -9.92 11.32 -30.22
CA PHE A 73 -9.03 12.48 -30.21
C PHE A 73 -8.67 12.86 -28.75
N PRO A 74 -7.43 13.32 -28.47
CA PRO A 74 -7.03 13.71 -27.12
C PRO A 74 -7.98 14.73 -26.48
N LEU A 75 -8.39 14.49 -25.23
CA LEU A 75 -9.52 15.21 -24.63
C LEU A 75 -9.16 16.63 -24.17
N LEU A 76 -8.08 16.79 -23.41
CA LEU A 76 -7.77 18.05 -22.71
C LEU A 76 -6.30 18.45 -22.79
N SER A 77 -5.44 17.60 -23.33
CA SER A 77 -4.01 17.87 -23.50
C SER A 77 -3.56 17.44 -24.88
N ASP A 78 -2.61 18.18 -25.42
CA ASP A 78 -1.95 17.94 -26.70
C ASP A 78 -0.53 17.36 -26.56
N ASP A 79 -0.07 17.06 -25.34
CA ASP A 79 1.26 16.47 -25.04
C ASP A 79 1.54 15.24 -25.92
N VAL A 80 0.52 14.44 -26.23
CA VAL A 80 0.69 13.23 -27.04
C VAL A 80 1.13 13.50 -28.48
N PHE A 81 0.77 14.66 -29.04
CA PHE A 81 1.28 15.08 -30.35
C PHE A 81 2.77 15.42 -30.26
N ARG A 82 3.21 15.97 -29.13
CA ARG A 82 4.63 16.24 -28.86
C ARG A 82 5.44 14.94 -28.83
N TYR A 83 4.95 13.91 -28.14
CA TYR A 83 5.58 12.58 -28.10
C TYR A 83 5.77 11.98 -29.49
N VAL A 84 4.73 12.03 -30.32
CA VAL A 84 4.79 11.49 -31.69
C VAL A 84 5.78 12.29 -32.52
N TRP A 85 5.73 13.62 -32.44
CA TRP A 85 6.65 14.49 -33.17
C TRP A 85 8.11 14.24 -32.80
N GLU A 86 8.44 14.16 -31.51
CA GLU A 86 9.81 13.93 -31.05
C GLU A 86 10.32 12.54 -31.41
N GLY A 87 9.43 11.54 -31.43
CA GLY A 87 9.75 10.22 -32.00
C GLY A 87 10.11 10.29 -33.49
N ARG A 88 9.38 11.07 -34.29
CA ARG A 88 9.69 11.29 -35.72
C ARG A 88 11.02 11.98 -35.92
N VAL A 89 11.28 13.06 -35.18
CA VAL A 89 12.56 13.79 -35.23
C VAL A 89 13.72 12.83 -35.01
N GLN A 90 13.63 11.97 -33.99
CA GLN A 90 14.66 10.97 -33.69
C GLN A 90 14.82 9.90 -34.80
N LEU A 91 13.73 9.44 -35.41
CA LEU A 91 13.78 8.47 -36.51
C LEU A 91 14.42 9.06 -37.78
N HIS A 92 14.36 10.38 -37.96
CA HIS A 92 14.99 11.12 -39.06
C HIS A 92 16.38 11.66 -38.70
N GLY A 93 17.00 11.14 -37.64
CA GLY A 93 18.37 11.46 -37.25
C GLY A 93 18.54 12.81 -36.56
N GLY A 94 17.47 13.40 -36.04
CA GLY A 94 17.51 14.58 -35.17
C GLY A 94 17.69 14.23 -33.69
N ASN A 95 18.19 15.18 -32.92
CA ASN A 95 18.24 15.12 -31.45
C ASN A 95 17.17 16.06 -30.89
N PRO A 96 16.12 15.57 -30.21
CA PRO A 96 14.99 16.39 -29.78
C PRO A 96 15.36 17.44 -28.71
N TYR A 97 16.54 17.32 -28.10
CA TYR A 97 17.10 18.31 -27.17
C TYR A 97 17.98 19.37 -27.84
N ALA A 98 18.36 19.18 -29.10
CA ALA A 98 19.18 20.15 -29.85
C ALA A 98 18.31 21.30 -30.36
N TRP A 99 18.82 22.53 -30.27
CA TRP A 99 18.05 23.73 -30.61
C TRP A 99 17.64 23.76 -32.08
N GLU A 100 18.54 23.31 -32.96
CA GLU A 100 18.33 23.16 -34.40
C GLU A 100 17.27 22.13 -34.77
N ASP A 101 16.85 21.27 -33.83
CA ASP A 101 15.92 20.16 -34.07
C ASP A 101 14.56 20.35 -33.39
N ARG A 102 14.30 21.52 -32.79
CA ARG A 102 12.98 21.91 -32.28
C ARG A 102 11.89 21.84 -33.36
N PRO A 103 10.60 21.68 -33.01
CA PRO A 103 9.53 21.51 -34.00
C PRO A 103 9.39 22.63 -35.03
N GLU A 104 9.70 23.87 -34.66
CA GLU A 104 9.68 25.01 -35.60
C GLU A 104 10.88 25.09 -36.54
N SER A 105 11.89 24.24 -36.37
CA SER A 105 13.08 24.26 -37.23
C SER A 105 12.70 24.10 -38.71
N PRO A 106 13.28 24.92 -39.61
CA PRO A 106 13.10 24.76 -41.06
C PRO A 106 13.53 23.37 -41.57
N ARG A 107 14.46 22.71 -40.87
CA ARG A 107 14.94 21.36 -41.19
C ARG A 107 13.78 20.34 -41.31
N TRP A 108 12.70 20.56 -40.57
CA TRP A 108 11.57 19.63 -40.47
C TRP A 108 10.37 20.03 -41.31
N GLU A 109 10.45 21.03 -42.19
CA GLU A 109 9.33 21.48 -43.02
C GLU A 109 8.64 20.35 -43.79
N ALA A 110 9.43 19.42 -44.34
CA ALA A 110 8.91 18.26 -45.08
C ALA A 110 8.16 17.24 -44.20
N LEU A 111 8.38 17.25 -42.88
CA LEU A 111 7.71 16.35 -41.92
C LEU A 111 6.44 16.94 -41.33
N ARG A 112 6.13 18.22 -41.59
CA ARG A 112 5.01 18.94 -40.96
C ARG A 112 3.67 18.46 -41.52
N ASP A 113 2.85 17.90 -40.64
CA ASP A 113 1.50 17.39 -40.95
C ASP A 113 0.48 17.84 -39.89
N GLY A 114 -0.65 17.12 -39.81
CA GLY A 114 -1.68 17.36 -38.78
C GLY A 114 -1.17 17.19 -37.35
N VAL A 115 -0.20 16.28 -37.09
CA VAL A 115 0.42 16.14 -35.76
C VAL A 115 1.19 17.40 -35.43
N TRP A 116 2.06 17.84 -36.35
CA TRP A 116 2.84 19.06 -36.15
C TRP A 116 1.96 20.27 -35.86
N ARG A 117 0.86 20.47 -36.60
CA ARG A 117 -0.04 21.63 -36.38
C ARG A 117 -0.52 21.72 -34.93
N THR A 118 -0.83 20.57 -34.32
CA THR A 118 -1.38 20.51 -32.96
C THR A 118 -0.34 20.65 -31.85
N VAL A 119 0.94 20.34 -32.11
CA VAL A 119 2.02 20.47 -31.10
C VAL A 119 2.06 21.88 -30.52
N THR A 120 1.91 22.06 -29.20
CA THR A 120 2.21 23.32 -28.51
C THR A 120 3.71 23.52 -28.30
N HIS A 121 4.09 24.78 -28.02
CA HIS A 121 5.46 25.16 -27.67
C HIS A 121 6.51 24.72 -28.71
N LYS A 122 6.18 24.89 -29.99
CA LYS A 122 7.01 24.47 -31.14
C LYS A 122 8.37 25.16 -31.19
N GLU A 123 8.46 26.32 -30.56
CA GLU A 123 9.63 27.18 -30.45
C GLU A 123 10.72 26.62 -29.51
N TYR A 124 10.43 25.54 -28.75
CA TYR A 124 11.34 24.95 -27.76
C TYR A 124 11.72 23.50 -28.07
N THR A 125 12.86 23.05 -27.52
CA THR A 125 13.31 21.65 -27.55
C THR A 125 12.46 20.77 -26.62
N ALA A 126 12.69 19.46 -26.66
CA ALA A 126 11.98 18.49 -25.83
C ALA A 126 12.04 18.81 -24.34
N VAL A 127 10.93 18.53 -23.66
CA VAL A 127 10.73 18.83 -22.24
C VAL A 127 10.76 17.60 -21.34
N TYR A 128 10.56 16.41 -21.91
CA TYR A 128 10.59 15.16 -21.16
C TYR A 128 12.01 14.62 -21.05
N PRO A 129 12.33 13.79 -20.05
CA PRO A 129 13.67 13.28 -19.87
C PRO A 129 13.96 12.07 -20.78
N PRO A 130 15.24 11.68 -20.93
CA PRO A 130 15.70 10.81 -22.03
C PRO A 130 15.01 9.46 -22.20
N LEU A 131 14.60 8.79 -21.12
CA LEU A 131 13.95 7.49 -21.26
C LEU A 131 12.58 7.63 -21.94
N TRP A 132 11.87 8.73 -21.67
CA TRP A 132 10.60 8.97 -22.36
C TRP A 132 10.81 9.28 -23.83
N GLU A 133 11.84 10.03 -24.21
CA GLU A 133 12.18 10.27 -25.62
C GLU A 133 12.53 9.00 -26.37
N MET A 134 13.27 8.08 -25.73
CA MET A 134 13.57 6.77 -26.30
C MET A 134 12.29 5.94 -26.50
N VAL A 135 11.35 5.99 -25.54
CA VAL A 135 10.04 5.36 -25.67
C VAL A 135 9.25 5.98 -26.83
N CYS A 136 9.28 7.30 -26.97
CA CYS A 136 8.61 8.00 -28.07
C CYS A 136 9.13 7.50 -29.43
N ARG A 137 10.46 7.44 -29.59
CA ARG A 137 11.12 6.88 -30.77
C ARG A 137 10.71 5.43 -31.02
N LEU A 138 10.71 4.59 -29.99
CA LEU A 138 10.34 3.17 -30.10
C LEU A 138 8.89 3.02 -30.60
N VAL A 139 7.94 3.71 -29.96
CA VAL A 139 6.51 3.57 -30.30
C VAL A 139 6.22 4.09 -31.70
N VAL A 140 6.76 5.26 -32.06
CA VAL A 140 6.59 5.83 -33.41
C VAL A 140 7.25 4.92 -34.46
N GLY A 141 8.39 4.31 -34.15
CA GLY A 141 9.07 3.35 -35.03
C GLY A 141 8.27 2.07 -35.29
N LEU A 142 7.46 1.64 -34.31
CA LEU A 142 6.53 0.53 -34.47
C LEU A 142 5.26 0.95 -35.24
N ARG A 143 4.68 2.09 -34.87
CA ARG A 143 3.50 2.67 -35.52
C ARG A 143 3.42 4.17 -35.26
N ASP A 144 3.67 4.96 -36.30
CA ASP A 144 3.56 6.42 -36.25
C ASP A 144 2.09 6.87 -36.17
N SER A 145 1.58 7.01 -34.94
CA SER A 145 0.25 7.55 -34.67
C SER A 145 0.07 7.92 -33.21
N VAL A 146 -0.80 8.91 -32.96
CA VAL A 146 -1.27 9.26 -31.60
C VAL A 146 -1.96 8.08 -30.92
N THR A 147 -2.77 7.31 -31.65
CA THR A 147 -3.46 6.13 -31.12
C THR A 147 -2.47 5.07 -30.63
N ALA A 148 -1.37 4.82 -31.33
CA ALA A 148 -0.33 3.89 -30.88
C ALA A 148 0.36 4.39 -29.60
N MET A 149 0.63 5.70 -29.50
CA MET A 149 1.18 6.29 -28.28
C MET A 149 0.23 6.13 -27.09
N LYS A 150 -1.06 6.47 -27.26
CA LYS A 150 -2.08 6.28 -26.23
C LYS A 150 -2.23 4.81 -25.82
N ALA A 151 -2.23 3.90 -26.79
CA ALA A 151 -2.29 2.46 -26.54
C ALA A 151 -1.09 1.98 -25.71
N PHE A 152 0.13 2.43 -26.04
CA PHE A 152 1.34 2.10 -25.28
C PHE A 152 1.23 2.54 -23.82
N VAL A 153 0.80 3.78 -23.58
CA VAL A 153 0.62 4.31 -22.22
C VAL A 153 -0.43 3.51 -21.44
N VAL A 154 -1.56 3.15 -22.07
CA VAL A 154 -2.59 2.29 -21.47
C VAL A 154 -2.06 0.90 -21.13
N VAL A 155 -1.22 0.30 -21.99
CA VAL A 155 -0.55 -0.97 -21.67
C VAL A 155 0.36 -0.83 -20.45
N GLY A 156 1.09 0.29 -20.33
CA GLY A 156 1.87 0.62 -19.14
C GLY A 156 0.99 0.73 -17.88
N GLU A 157 -0.19 1.35 -17.98
CA GLU A 157 -1.15 1.42 -16.88
C GLU A 157 -1.69 0.03 -16.48
N LEU A 158 -1.98 -0.86 -17.43
CA LEU A 158 -2.42 -2.23 -17.14
C LEU A 158 -1.29 -3.06 -16.49
N ALA A 159 -0.04 -2.84 -16.88
CA ALA A 159 1.12 -3.43 -16.19
C ALA A 159 1.22 -2.91 -14.74
N LEU A 160 0.94 -1.62 -14.51
CA LEU A 160 0.87 -1.04 -13.17
C LEU A 160 -0.24 -1.72 -12.34
N TRP A 161 -1.39 -2.04 -12.94
CA TRP A 161 -2.44 -2.78 -12.24
C TRP A 161 -1.99 -4.17 -11.80
N ALA A 162 -1.32 -4.90 -12.69
CA ALA A 162 -0.82 -6.24 -12.38
C ALA A 162 0.20 -6.20 -11.23
N LEU A 163 1.07 -5.18 -11.23
CA LEU A 163 2.04 -4.95 -10.17
C LEU A 163 1.37 -4.60 -8.84
N LEU A 164 0.41 -3.67 -8.84
CA LEU A 164 -0.37 -3.31 -7.65
C LEU A 164 -1.17 -4.50 -7.11
N ALA A 165 -1.77 -5.32 -7.97
CA ALA A 165 -2.46 -6.55 -7.56
C ALA A 165 -1.51 -7.54 -6.87
N ARG A 166 -0.24 -7.61 -7.28
CA ARG A 166 0.79 -8.40 -6.59
C ARG A 166 1.16 -7.78 -5.24
N LEU A 167 1.30 -6.45 -5.16
CA LEU A 167 1.59 -5.75 -3.90
C LEU A 167 0.45 -5.88 -2.89
N LEU A 168 -0.81 -5.69 -3.31
CA LEU A 168 -1.99 -5.86 -2.45
C LEU A 168 -2.01 -7.25 -1.82
N ARG A 169 -1.79 -8.32 -2.61
CA ARG A 169 -1.72 -9.69 -2.11
C ARG A 169 -0.62 -9.88 -1.06
N ARG A 170 0.57 -9.34 -1.29
CA ARG A 170 1.69 -9.47 -0.36
C ARG A 170 1.50 -8.70 0.93
N ARG A 171 0.98 -7.48 0.82
CA ARG A 171 0.65 -6.61 1.95
C ARG A 171 -0.64 -7.03 2.66
N ARG A 172 -1.28 -8.14 2.22
CA ARG A 172 -2.56 -8.66 2.74
C ARG A 172 -3.67 -7.61 2.74
N LEU A 173 -3.64 -6.71 1.75
CA LEU A 173 -4.65 -5.68 1.55
C LEU A 173 -5.80 -6.22 0.66
N PRO A 174 -7.03 -5.72 0.86
CA PRO A 174 -8.17 -6.14 0.05
C PRO A 174 -7.94 -5.90 -1.45
N PRO A 175 -8.18 -6.89 -2.33
CA PRO A 175 -7.91 -6.77 -3.76
C PRO A 175 -8.81 -5.75 -4.47
N GLU A 176 -10.00 -5.46 -3.94
CA GLU A 176 -10.91 -4.43 -4.46
C GLU A 176 -10.32 -3.01 -4.41
N ARG A 177 -9.27 -2.77 -3.62
CA ARG A 177 -8.55 -1.48 -3.60
C ARG A 177 -7.98 -1.11 -4.96
N LEU A 178 -7.76 -2.09 -5.85
CA LEU A 178 -7.30 -1.82 -7.22
C LEU A 178 -8.29 -0.96 -8.01
N LEU A 179 -9.58 -0.95 -7.64
CA LEU A 179 -10.59 -0.10 -8.26
C LEU A 179 -10.33 1.39 -8.05
N VAL A 180 -9.53 1.79 -7.06
CA VAL A 180 -9.09 3.19 -6.86
C VAL A 180 -8.34 3.71 -8.08
N LEU A 181 -7.54 2.86 -8.74
CA LEU A 181 -6.90 3.23 -10.00
C LEU A 181 -7.79 2.86 -11.18
N ALA A 182 -8.34 1.64 -11.19
CA ALA A 182 -8.99 1.10 -12.39
C ALA A 182 -10.26 1.87 -12.81
N TRP A 183 -11.06 2.31 -11.84
CA TRP A 183 -12.32 3.02 -12.09
C TRP A 183 -12.18 4.55 -11.98
N SER A 184 -10.96 5.07 -11.79
CA SER A 184 -10.71 6.50 -11.65
C SER A 184 -11.05 7.26 -12.94
N PRO A 185 -12.00 8.21 -12.92
CA PRO A 185 -12.27 9.09 -14.06
C PRO A 185 -11.04 9.91 -14.46
N LEU A 186 -10.20 10.29 -13.48
CA LEU A 186 -8.92 10.95 -13.75
C LEU A 186 -8.01 10.09 -14.62
N ALA A 187 -7.88 8.80 -14.31
CA ALA A 187 -7.07 7.88 -15.12
C ALA A 187 -7.68 7.67 -16.51
N LEU A 188 -9.02 7.57 -16.60
CA LEU A 188 -9.70 7.44 -17.89
C LEU A 188 -9.44 8.66 -18.79
N VAL A 189 -9.61 9.87 -18.26
CA VAL A 189 -9.43 11.12 -19.02
C VAL A 189 -7.96 11.35 -19.35
N GLU A 190 -7.07 11.30 -18.37
CA GLU A 190 -5.69 11.75 -18.56
C GLU A 190 -4.78 10.68 -19.18
N VAL A 191 -5.02 9.40 -18.87
CA VAL A 191 -4.20 8.31 -19.39
C VAL A 191 -4.76 7.80 -20.72
N ALA A 192 -5.98 7.28 -20.73
CA ALA A 192 -6.56 6.70 -21.94
C ALA A 192 -7.12 7.75 -22.90
N GLY A 193 -7.66 8.86 -22.39
CA GLY A 193 -8.19 9.97 -23.18
C GLY A 193 -7.09 10.87 -23.75
N SER A 194 -6.16 11.34 -22.92
CA SER A 194 -5.12 12.32 -23.31
C SER A 194 -3.76 11.69 -23.60
N GLY A 195 -3.46 10.49 -23.12
CA GLY A 195 -2.18 9.82 -23.38
C GLY A 195 -1.02 10.24 -22.46
N HIS A 196 -1.30 10.75 -21.25
CA HIS A 196 -0.25 11.21 -20.34
C HIS A 196 0.68 10.08 -19.87
N ASN A 197 1.97 10.30 -20.07
CA ASN A 197 3.05 9.37 -19.73
C ASN A 197 3.29 9.20 -18.22
N ASP A 198 2.63 10.00 -17.39
CA ASP A 198 2.66 9.90 -15.92
C ASP A 198 2.31 8.48 -15.44
N ALA A 199 1.42 7.75 -16.13
CA ALA A 199 1.11 6.35 -15.81
C ALA A 199 2.33 5.41 -15.96
N PHE A 200 3.19 5.67 -16.95
CA PHE A 200 4.43 4.90 -17.17
C PHE A 200 5.49 5.24 -16.12
N GLY A 201 5.63 6.52 -15.77
CA GLY A 201 6.48 6.92 -14.64
C GLY A 201 5.99 6.35 -13.30
N ALA A 202 4.68 6.33 -13.07
CA ALA A 202 4.04 5.73 -11.91
C ALA A 202 4.24 4.20 -11.83
N LEU A 203 4.24 3.50 -12.97
CA LEU A 203 4.64 2.09 -13.06
C LEU A 203 6.07 1.89 -12.53
N LEU A 204 7.03 2.69 -13.00
CA LEU A 204 8.43 2.58 -12.60
C LEU A 204 8.65 2.92 -11.12
N LEU A 205 7.95 3.95 -10.60
CA LEU A 205 7.96 4.26 -9.17
C LEU A 205 7.37 3.12 -8.32
N THR A 206 6.27 2.51 -8.79
CA THR A 206 5.65 1.36 -8.10
C THR A 206 6.54 0.12 -8.18
N LEU A 207 7.29 -0.07 -9.27
CA LEU A 207 8.28 -1.12 -9.40
C LEU A 207 9.44 -0.91 -8.42
N SER A 208 9.89 0.33 -8.27
CA SER A 208 10.90 0.70 -7.28
C SER A 208 10.43 0.37 -5.86
N LEU A 209 9.19 0.73 -5.51
CA LEU A 209 8.57 0.37 -4.24
C LEU A 209 8.46 -1.15 -4.05
N ALA A 210 8.07 -1.89 -5.09
CA ALA A 210 7.92 -3.34 -5.03
C ALA A 210 9.23 -4.09 -4.84
N ALA A 211 10.32 -3.59 -5.45
CA ALA A 211 11.67 -4.11 -5.23
C ALA A 211 12.16 -3.80 -3.81
N LEU A 212 11.83 -2.62 -3.28
CA LEU A 212 12.18 -2.25 -1.91
C LEU A 212 11.47 -3.12 -0.86
N ASP A 213 10.19 -3.44 -1.07
CA ASP A 213 9.42 -4.40 -0.24
C ASP A 213 10.03 -5.81 -0.22
N HIS A 214 10.84 -6.12 -1.23
CA HIS A 214 11.55 -7.38 -1.36
C HIS A 214 12.95 -7.39 -0.74
N GLY A 215 13.43 -6.25 -0.25
CA GLY A 215 14.83 -6.09 0.13
C GLY A 215 15.79 -5.98 -1.05
N ASP A 216 15.28 -5.86 -2.29
CA ASP A 216 16.08 -5.64 -3.50
C ASP A 216 16.34 -4.14 -3.69
N GLY A 217 17.33 -3.64 -2.97
CA GLY A 217 17.73 -2.23 -3.04
C GLY A 217 18.32 -1.82 -4.39
N LEU A 218 18.96 -2.74 -5.12
CA LEU A 218 19.53 -2.46 -6.44
C LEU A 218 18.41 -2.30 -7.49
N GLY A 219 17.49 -3.27 -7.57
CA GLY A 219 16.33 -3.20 -8.45
C GLY A 219 15.46 -1.99 -8.14
N SER A 220 15.35 -1.62 -6.86
CA SER A 220 14.62 -0.42 -6.43
C SER A 220 15.29 0.86 -6.93
N ALA A 221 16.62 1.00 -6.78
CA ALA A 221 17.36 2.17 -7.26
C ALA A 221 17.36 2.27 -8.79
N ALA A 222 17.50 1.15 -9.50
CA ALA A 222 17.43 1.09 -10.96
C ALA A 222 16.05 1.51 -11.49
N ALA A 223 14.96 0.95 -10.94
CA ALA A 223 13.60 1.32 -11.34
C ALA A 223 13.29 2.80 -11.05
N ALA A 224 13.80 3.33 -9.94
CA ALA A 224 13.71 4.74 -9.59
C ALA A 224 14.45 5.64 -10.58
N ALA A 225 15.67 5.27 -10.97
CA ALA A 225 16.46 6.01 -11.96
C ALA A 225 15.76 6.04 -13.32
N LEU A 226 15.24 4.89 -13.78
CA LEU A 226 14.40 4.82 -14.98
C LEU A 226 13.17 5.73 -14.83
N GLY A 227 12.48 5.67 -13.69
CA GLY A 227 11.35 6.56 -13.38
C GLY A 227 11.71 8.04 -13.49
N ALA A 228 12.84 8.44 -12.90
CA ALA A 228 13.37 9.80 -12.95
C ALA A 228 13.65 10.28 -14.39
N LEU A 229 14.07 9.35 -15.25
CA LEU A 229 14.29 9.60 -16.68
C LEU A 229 13.01 9.59 -17.53
N THR A 230 11.84 9.34 -16.92
CA THR A 230 10.53 9.57 -17.57
C THR A 230 9.88 10.86 -17.10
N LYS A 231 9.98 11.15 -15.79
CA LYS A 231 9.53 12.37 -15.11
C LYS A 231 10.37 12.52 -13.86
N PHE A 232 10.66 13.74 -13.40
CA PHE A 232 11.64 13.94 -12.33
C PHE A 232 11.18 13.50 -10.91
N LEU A 233 9.87 13.35 -10.68
CA LEU A 233 9.29 13.09 -9.35
C LEU A 233 9.84 11.83 -8.63
N PRO A 234 10.06 10.67 -9.28
CA PRO A 234 10.62 9.49 -8.63
C PRO A 234 11.99 9.74 -7.97
N ALA A 235 12.84 10.63 -8.52
CA ALA A 235 14.12 10.97 -7.90
C ALA A 235 13.94 11.60 -6.52
N LEU A 236 12.93 12.47 -6.36
CA LEU A 236 12.60 13.10 -5.08
C LEU A 236 12.02 12.08 -4.09
N VAL A 237 11.15 11.17 -4.55
CA VAL A 237 10.55 10.13 -3.70
C VAL A 237 11.62 9.19 -3.12
N VAL A 238 12.65 8.86 -3.91
CA VAL A 238 13.75 7.97 -3.49
C VAL A 238 14.56 8.54 -2.33
N LEU A 239 14.63 9.88 -2.21
CA LEU A 239 15.25 10.52 -1.05
C LEU A 239 14.59 10.10 0.27
N ALA A 240 13.28 9.85 0.25
CA ALA A 240 12.52 9.38 1.42
C ALA A 240 12.80 7.91 1.79
N TRP A 241 13.55 7.19 0.95
CA TRP A 241 13.93 5.80 1.15
C TRP A 241 15.43 5.61 1.38
N LEU A 242 16.23 6.67 1.45
CA LEU A 242 17.70 6.60 1.49
C LEU A 242 18.28 5.64 2.53
N ARG A 243 17.67 5.54 3.73
CA ARG A 243 18.16 4.63 4.79
C ARG A 243 17.96 3.15 4.48
N ARG A 244 17.24 2.81 3.40
CA ARG A 244 17.03 1.44 2.93
C ARG A 244 17.98 1.05 1.79
N TYR A 245 18.77 2.00 1.29
CA TYR A 245 19.78 1.74 0.27
C TYR A 245 21.18 1.61 0.88
N ARG A 246 22.01 0.81 0.22
CA ARG A 246 23.46 0.88 0.33
C ARG A 246 23.93 1.95 -0.66
N TRP A 247 25.02 2.64 -0.35
CA TRP A 247 25.54 3.73 -1.19
C TRP A 247 25.75 3.30 -2.67
N TRP A 248 26.22 2.07 -2.90
CA TRP A 248 26.45 1.56 -4.25
C TRP A 248 25.15 1.26 -5.03
N HIS A 249 23.99 1.05 -4.37
CA HIS A 249 22.71 0.98 -5.10
C HIS A 249 22.42 2.32 -5.79
N LEU A 250 22.71 3.42 -5.09
CA LEU A 250 22.50 4.77 -5.61
C LEU A 250 23.48 5.07 -6.75
N VAL A 251 24.74 4.65 -6.61
CA VAL A 251 25.74 4.75 -7.69
C VAL A 251 25.28 3.99 -8.93
N ALA A 252 24.84 2.73 -8.78
CA ALA A 252 24.35 1.95 -9.92
C ALA A 252 23.12 2.58 -10.59
N GLY A 253 22.20 3.17 -9.80
CA GLY A 253 21.07 3.93 -10.33
C GLY A 253 21.50 5.17 -11.10
N LEU A 254 22.49 5.92 -10.59
CA LEU A 254 23.07 7.08 -11.26
C LEU A 254 23.81 6.68 -12.54
N ASP A 255 24.60 5.61 -12.52
CA ASP A 255 25.30 5.10 -13.70
C ASP A 255 24.32 4.69 -14.80
N LEU A 256 23.24 4.00 -14.44
CA LEU A 256 22.16 3.68 -15.37
C LEU A 256 21.52 4.95 -15.96
N ALA A 257 21.28 5.97 -15.12
CA ALA A 257 20.71 7.22 -15.59
C ALA A 257 21.64 7.94 -16.57
N LEU A 258 22.94 8.02 -16.24
CA LEU A 258 23.96 8.62 -17.09
C LEU A 258 24.08 7.89 -18.42
N LEU A 259 24.07 6.56 -18.41
CA LEU A 259 24.13 5.74 -19.63
C LEU A 259 23.00 6.09 -20.62
N LEU A 260 21.79 6.32 -20.12
CA LEU A 260 20.63 6.67 -20.94
C LEU A 260 20.60 8.14 -21.38
N VAL A 261 21.41 9.00 -20.75
CA VAL A 261 21.61 10.39 -21.18
C VAL A 261 22.62 10.49 -22.33
N ILE A 262 23.61 9.59 -22.39
CA ILE A 262 24.72 9.63 -23.39
C ILE A 262 24.24 9.85 -24.83
N PRO A 263 23.20 9.16 -25.34
CA PRO A 263 22.75 9.34 -26.73
C PRO A 263 22.31 10.77 -27.09
N TYR A 264 21.99 11.58 -26.08
CA TYR A 264 21.53 12.96 -26.25
C TYR A 264 22.56 14.00 -25.81
N ALA A 265 23.74 13.58 -25.34
CA ALA A 265 24.75 14.46 -24.75
C ALA A 265 25.26 15.55 -25.69
N THR A 266 25.20 15.33 -27.01
CA THR A 266 25.59 16.31 -28.04
C THR A 266 24.70 17.56 -28.05
N ALA A 267 23.51 17.52 -27.45
CA ALA A 267 22.64 18.70 -27.30
C ALA A 267 23.17 19.72 -26.28
N GLY A 268 24.18 19.37 -25.49
CA GLY A 268 24.80 20.27 -24.50
C GLY A 268 23.76 20.86 -23.53
N PRO A 269 23.70 22.19 -23.35
CA PRO A 269 22.74 22.83 -22.44
C PRO A 269 21.26 22.58 -22.79
N GLY A 270 20.94 22.25 -24.04
CA GLY A 270 19.57 21.99 -24.50
C GLY A 270 18.89 20.83 -23.77
N LEU A 271 19.67 19.85 -23.31
CA LEU A 271 19.21 18.71 -22.51
C LEU A 271 18.55 19.14 -21.18
N TRP A 272 19.00 20.25 -20.61
CA TRP A 272 18.57 20.76 -19.31
C TRP A 272 17.61 21.95 -19.41
N MET A 273 17.28 22.38 -20.62
CA MET A 273 16.46 23.58 -20.85
C MET A 273 15.06 23.44 -20.22
N SER A 274 14.51 22.22 -20.19
CA SER A 274 13.19 21.94 -19.61
C SER A 274 13.14 22.20 -18.11
N LEU A 275 14.12 21.70 -17.35
CA LEU A 275 14.28 21.98 -15.92
C LEU A 275 14.47 23.48 -15.67
N GLY A 276 15.30 24.12 -16.49
CA GLY A 276 15.59 25.55 -16.38
C GLY A 276 14.38 26.45 -16.64
N LYS A 277 13.44 26.04 -17.50
CA LYS A 277 12.21 26.79 -17.80
C LYS A 277 11.09 26.53 -16.81
N TYR A 278 10.90 25.27 -16.45
CA TYR A 278 9.93 24.88 -15.43
C TYR A 278 10.15 25.70 -14.14
N GLY A 279 11.42 25.90 -13.74
CA GLY A 279 11.76 26.67 -12.54
C GLY A 279 11.80 28.20 -12.68
N ARG A 280 11.62 28.75 -13.89
CA ARG A 280 11.74 30.20 -14.14
C ARG A 280 10.45 30.88 -14.59
N TYR A 281 9.59 30.18 -15.33
CA TYR A 281 8.49 30.83 -16.06
C TYR A 281 7.11 30.22 -15.83
N TRP A 282 7.03 28.95 -15.39
CA TRP A 282 5.76 28.24 -15.34
C TRP A 282 5.07 28.47 -14.01
N LEU A 283 3.95 29.20 -14.05
CA LEU A 283 3.11 29.48 -12.90
C LEU A 283 1.65 29.16 -13.26
N PHE A 284 1.07 28.15 -12.62
CA PHE A 284 -0.32 27.76 -12.85
C PHE A 284 -0.88 26.90 -11.72
N ASN A 285 -2.11 27.21 -11.29
CA ASN A 285 -2.85 26.47 -10.27
C ASN A 285 -2.07 26.15 -8.98
N GLN A 286 -1.16 27.05 -8.63
CA GLN A 286 -0.30 26.93 -7.46
C GLN A 286 -1.05 27.20 -6.16
N THR A 287 -0.59 26.59 -5.06
CA THR A 287 -1.20 26.75 -3.73
C THR A 287 -0.24 27.33 -2.71
N LEU A 288 0.52 26.49 -2.00
CA LEU A 288 1.47 26.95 -0.98
C LEU A 288 2.70 27.61 -1.61
N PHE A 289 2.93 27.43 -2.91
CA PHE A 289 4.01 28.07 -3.62
C PHE A 289 3.87 29.60 -3.71
N ASP A 290 2.66 30.14 -3.97
CA ASP A 290 2.44 31.60 -4.07
C ASP A 290 2.94 32.37 -2.84
N PRO A 291 2.48 32.05 -1.60
CA PRO A 291 2.98 32.73 -0.41
C PRO A 291 4.45 32.42 -0.14
N LEU A 292 4.94 31.23 -0.48
CA LEU A 292 6.36 30.86 -0.32
C LEU A 292 7.28 31.71 -1.21
N ALA A 293 6.91 31.90 -2.48
CA ALA A 293 7.66 32.71 -3.44
C ALA A 293 7.67 34.19 -3.02
N ALA A 294 6.53 34.70 -2.51
CA ALA A 294 6.46 36.04 -1.95
C ALA A 294 7.42 36.23 -0.76
N LEU A 295 7.52 35.23 0.14
CA LEU A 295 8.45 35.25 1.26
C LEU A 295 9.92 35.11 0.84
N ALA A 296 10.19 34.34 -0.23
CA ALA A 296 11.53 34.11 -0.75
C ALA A 296 12.09 35.30 -1.56
N GLY A 297 11.25 36.29 -1.89
CA GLY A 297 11.64 37.48 -2.65
C GLY A 297 11.47 37.37 -4.17
N GLY A 298 10.84 36.30 -4.67
CA GLY A 298 10.67 36.10 -6.11
C GLY A 298 10.30 34.66 -6.49
N HIS A 299 9.92 34.47 -7.76
CA HIS A 299 9.56 33.15 -8.30
C HIS A 299 10.75 32.18 -8.27
N GLU A 300 11.93 32.58 -8.74
CA GLU A 300 13.11 31.71 -8.82
C GLU A 300 13.60 31.30 -7.43
N GLU A 301 13.66 32.27 -6.50
CA GLU A 301 13.96 32.04 -5.09
C GLU A 301 12.92 31.12 -4.45
N GLY A 302 11.64 31.30 -4.78
CA GLY A 302 10.54 30.43 -4.37
C GLY A 302 10.71 28.99 -4.83
N VAL A 303 11.08 28.76 -6.11
CA VAL A 303 11.35 27.42 -6.65
C VAL A 303 12.52 26.76 -5.94
N ARG A 304 13.62 27.50 -5.73
CA ARG A 304 14.78 26.99 -4.97
C ARG A 304 14.40 26.62 -3.55
N LEU A 305 13.66 27.48 -2.86
CA LEU A 305 13.20 27.24 -1.49
C LEU A 305 12.25 26.03 -1.43
N ALA A 306 11.29 25.92 -2.34
CA ALA A 306 10.40 24.77 -2.45
C ALA A 306 11.18 23.46 -2.64
N GLY A 307 12.19 23.45 -3.52
CA GLY A 307 13.07 22.30 -3.73
C GLY A 307 13.83 21.89 -2.47
N VAL A 308 14.39 22.85 -1.74
CA VAL A 308 15.09 22.60 -0.45
C VAL A 308 14.12 22.03 0.58
N LEU A 309 12.92 22.61 0.72
CA LEU A 309 11.89 22.13 1.65
C LEU A 309 11.44 20.70 1.32
N LEU A 310 11.23 20.39 0.03
CA LEU A 310 10.85 19.05 -0.42
C LEU A 310 11.95 18.02 -0.18
N GLY A 311 13.20 18.35 -0.50
CA GLY A 311 14.36 17.49 -0.23
C GLY A 311 14.54 17.24 1.27
N GLY A 312 14.50 18.30 2.08
CA GLY A 312 14.57 18.22 3.54
C GLY A 312 13.43 17.40 4.13
N PHE A 313 12.20 17.56 3.63
CA PHE A 313 11.03 16.78 4.04
C PHE A 313 11.21 15.29 3.70
N ALA A 314 11.63 14.96 2.48
CA ALA A 314 11.91 13.58 2.09
C ALA A 314 13.00 12.96 2.99
N LEU A 315 14.12 13.67 3.23
CA LEU A 315 15.18 13.22 4.12
C LEU A 315 14.70 13.03 5.57
N ALA A 316 13.81 13.88 6.06
CA ALA A 316 13.21 13.74 7.39
C ALA A 316 12.35 12.46 7.48
N LEU A 317 11.59 12.12 6.44
CA LEU A 317 10.84 10.86 6.37
C LEU A 317 11.79 9.64 6.35
N ALA A 318 12.89 9.73 5.61
CA ALA A 318 13.92 8.69 5.60
C ALA A 318 14.56 8.51 6.99
N ALA A 319 14.88 9.61 7.67
CA ALA A 319 15.42 9.62 9.03
C ALA A 319 14.46 8.96 10.03
N ARG A 320 13.17 9.22 9.89
CA ARG A 320 12.10 8.62 10.71
C ARG A 320 11.77 7.17 10.34
N LYS A 321 12.43 6.60 9.32
CA LYS A 321 12.16 5.25 8.79
C LYS A 321 10.68 5.05 8.44
N THR A 322 10.02 6.09 7.95
CA THR A 322 8.60 6.03 7.56
C THR A 322 8.36 4.87 6.57
N GLU A 323 7.20 4.22 6.69
CA GLU A 323 6.82 3.13 5.78
C GLU A 323 6.91 3.62 4.31
N PRO A 324 7.54 2.85 3.39
CA PRO A 324 7.88 3.34 2.05
C PRO A 324 6.72 3.95 1.25
N ALA A 325 5.55 3.30 1.23
CA ALA A 325 4.41 3.76 0.46
C ALA A 325 3.78 5.02 1.07
N ALA A 326 3.70 5.10 2.41
CA ALA A 326 3.27 6.31 3.11
C ALA A 326 4.25 7.48 2.90
N ALA A 327 5.56 7.20 2.91
CA ALA A 327 6.58 8.21 2.64
C ALA A 327 6.47 8.75 1.20
N ALA A 328 6.30 7.87 0.21
CA ALA A 328 6.08 8.26 -1.17
C ALA A 328 4.81 9.12 -1.32
N LEU A 329 3.69 8.71 -0.71
CA LEU A 329 2.44 9.46 -0.78
C LEU A 329 2.60 10.87 -0.21
N ALA A 330 3.31 11.00 0.91
CA ALA A 330 3.59 12.27 1.54
C ALA A 330 4.47 13.17 0.65
N VAL A 331 5.52 12.62 0.03
CA VAL A 331 6.38 13.38 -0.89
C VAL A 331 5.62 13.83 -2.14
N VAL A 332 4.83 12.95 -2.76
CA VAL A 332 4.01 13.31 -3.94
C VAL A 332 3.01 14.42 -3.58
N ALA A 333 2.30 14.29 -2.46
CA ALA A 333 1.35 15.31 -2.00
C ALA A 333 2.04 16.65 -1.69
N ALA A 334 3.19 16.63 -1.00
CA ALA A 334 3.97 17.84 -0.72
C ALA A 334 4.47 18.49 -2.01
N SER A 335 4.88 17.68 -3.00
CA SER A 335 5.34 18.18 -4.30
C SER A 335 4.24 18.91 -5.05
N ILE A 336 3.00 18.41 -5.01
CA ILE A 336 1.83 19.08 -5.60
C ILE A 336 1.55 20.41 -4.89
N LEU A 337 1.58 20.45 -3.56
CA LEU A 337 1.27 21.67 -2.80
C LEU A 337 2.34 22.77 -2.95
N LEU A 338 3.60 22.38 -3.13
CA LEU A 338 4.74 23.29 -3.24
C LEU A 338 5.15 23.56 -4.70
N ALA A 339 4.48 22.95 -5.69
CA ALA A 339 4.81 23.19 -7.09
C ALA A 339 4.31 24.57 -7.56
N PRO A 340 5.11 25.28 -8.38
CA PRO A 340 4.67 26.51 -9.04
C PRO A 340 3.63 26.26 -10.14
N ASN A 341 3.55 25.03 -10.64
CA ASN A 341 2.66 24.62 -11.71
C ASN A 341 2.01 23.29 -11.34
N VAL A 342 0.68 23.24 -11.28
CA VAL A 342 -0.09 22.02 -10.96
C VAL A 342 -1.15 21.76 -12.03
N LEU A 343 -0.87 20.81 -12.91
CA LEU A 343 -1.82 20.36 -13.93
C LEU A 343 -2.62 19.15 -13.43
N PRO A 344 -3.87 18.93 -13.90
CA PRO A 344 -4.73 17.85 -13.39
C PRO A 344 -4.10 16.45 -13.40
N TRP A 345 -3.33 16.12 -14.45
CA TRP A 345 -2.65 14.84 -14.56
C TRP A 345 -1.55 14.62 -13.51
N TYR A 346 -1.10 15.65 -12.78
CA TYR A 346 -0.14 15.47 -11.67
C TYR A 346 -0.76 14.67 -10.53
N ALA A 347 -2.08 14.67 -10.40
CA ALA A 347 -2.79 13.83 -9.43
C ALA A 347 -2.75 12.33 -9.79
N LEU A 348 -2.35 11.93 -11.01
CA LEU A 348 -2.19 10.52 -11.39
C LEU A 348 -1.16 9.81 -10.51
N TRP A 349 -0.12 10.53 -10.05
CA TRP A 349 0.90 10.00 -9.15
C TRP A 349 0.36 9.58 -7.78
N LEU A 350 -0.80 10.09 -7.38
CA LEU A 350 -1.46 9.71 -6.13
C LEU A 350 -2.16 8.35 -6.24
N LEU A 351 -2.74 8.02 -7.40
CA LEU A 351 -3.60 6.84 -7.57
C LEU A 351 -2.95 5.51 -7.16
N PRO A 352 -1.74 5.12 -7.63
CA PRO A 352 -1.13 3.86 -7.20
C PRO A 352 -0.81 3.83 -5.70
N LEU A 353 -0.53 4.98 -5.11
CA LEU A 353 -0.24 5.11 -3.67
C LEU A 353 -1.54 5.06 -2.85
N LEU A 354 -2.65 5.61 -3.35
CA LEU A 354 -4.00 5.51 -2.76
C LEU A 354 -4.56 4.08 -2.83
N VAL A 355 -4.15 3.29 -3.83
CA VAL A 355 -4.42 1.84 -3.84
C VAL A 355 -3.77 1.15 -2.62
N LEU A 356 -2.64 1.65 -2.12
CA LEU A 356 -1.92 1.06 -0.98
C LEU A 356 -2.20 1.74 0.37
N GLN A 357 -2.61 3.01 0.35
CA GLN A 357 -2.76 3.87 1.53
C GLN A 357 -4.11 4.56 1.55
N ASP A 358 -4.70 4.69 2.73
CA ASP A 358 -5.93 5.47 2.88
C ASP A 358 -5.60 6.95 3.08
N ALA A 359 -6.01 7.80 2.15
CA ALA A 359 -5.95 9.26 2.28
C ALA A 359 -7.16 9.89 1.59
N PRO A 360 -8.32 9.98 2.28
CA PRO A 360 -9.58 10.40 1.64
C PRO A 360 -9.55 11.84 1.09
N GLY A 361 -8.80 12.75 1.73
CA GLY A 361 -8.61 14.11 1.19
C GLY A 361 -7.85 14.13 -0.13
N LEU A 362 -6.81 13.29 -0.27
CA LEU A 362 -6.06 13.15 -1.52
C LEU A 362 -6.86 12.37 -2.59
N LEU A 363 -7.69 11.41 -2.18
CA LEU A 363 -8.64 10.76 -3.08
C LEU A 363 -9.65 11.77 -3.64
N LEU A 364 -10.21 12.65 -2.80
CA LEU A 364 -11.10 13.71 -3.25
C LEU A 364 -10.39 14.67 -4.22
N PHE A 365 -9.12 14.99 -3.96
CA PHE A 365 -8.32 15.84 -4.83
C PHE A 365 -8.18 15.28 -6.25
N THR A 366 -8.12 13.95 -6.42
CA THR A 366 -8.11 13.34 -7.77
C THR A 366 -9.34 13.68 -8.61
N GLY A 367 -10.43 14.12 -7.96
CA GLY A 367 -11.62 14.61 -8.63
C GLY A 367 -11.67 16.14 -8.76
N SER A 368 -11.37 16.87 -7.68
CA SER A 368 -11.49 18.33 -7.66
C SER A 368 -10.43 19.03 -8.50
N VAL A 369 -9.26 18.42 -8.72
CA VAL A 369 -8.16 19.01 -9.53
C VAL A 369 -8.59 19.34 -10.97
N GLN A 370 -9.64 18.70 -11.48
CA GLN A 370 -10.19 18.99 -12.81
C GLN A 370 -10.75 20.41 -12.94
N LEU A 371 -11.10 21.06 -11.82
CA LEU A 371 -11.53 22.46 -11.82
C LEU A 371 -10.46 23.40 -12.41
N ALA A 372 -9.19 23.02 -12.40
CA ALA A 372 -8.12 23.78 -13.05
C ALA A 372 -8.35 23.99 -14.56
N TYR A 373 -9.12 23.12 -15.22
CA TYR A 373 -9.46 23.29 -16.65
C TYR A 373 -10.43 24.44 -16.92
N LEU A 374 -11.02 25.06 -15.90
CA LEU A 374 -11.77 26.32 -16.04
C LEU A 374 -10.91 27.48 -16.60
N VAL A 375 -9.59 27.29 -16.72
CA VAL A 375 -8.69 28.21 -17.43
C VAL A 375 -8.99 28.33 -18.93
N TYR A 376 -9.51 27.28 -19.58
CA TYR A 376 -9.60 27.25 -21.05
C TYR A 376 -10.51 28.32 -21.66
N PRO A 377 -11.73 28.62 -21.16
CA PRO A 377 -12.56 29.67 -21.73
C PRO A 377 -11.89 31.05 -21.76
N GLU A 378 -11.24 31.44 -20.65
CA GLU A 378 -10.50 32.70 -20.56
C GLU A 378 -9.28 32.69 -21.50
N TRP A 379 -8.50 31.60 -21.49
CA TRP A 379 -7.34 31.44 -22.36
C TRP A 379 -7.69 31.54 -23.85
N LEU A 380 -8.75 30.84 -24.28
CA LEU A 380 -9.23 30.86 -25.67
C LEU A 380 -9.75 32.23 -26.09
N SER A 381 -10.15 33.08 -25.13
CA SER A 381 -10.52 34.47 -25.39
C SER A 381 -9.32 35.44 -25.45
N GLY A 382 -8.09 34.93 -25.33
CA GLY A 382 -6.85 35.71 -25.35
C GLY A 382 -6.44 36.30 -23.99
N GLN A 383 -7.09 35.88 -22.90
CA GLN A 383 -6.67 36.27 -21.55
C GLN A 383 -5.47 35.43 -21.07
N ARG A 384 -4.93 35.76 -19.89
CA ARG A 384 -3.76 35.05 -19.33
C ARG A 384 -4.14 33.64 -18.87
N TRP A 385 -3.22 32.69 -19.04
CA TRP A 385 -3.33 31.33 -18.50
C TRP A 385 -3.20 31.35 -16.97
N GLN A 386 -4.32 31.43 -16.25
CA GLN A 386 -4.35 31.47 -14.79
C GLN A 386 -5.66 30.89 -14.23
N VAL A 387 -5.61 30.40 -12.99
CA VAL A 387 -6.80 29.95 -12.25
C VAL A 387 -7.07 30.93 -11.10
N GLY A 388 -8.27 31.51 -11.07
CA GLY A 388 -8.67 32.44 -10.02
C GLY A 388 -8.64 31.80 -8.62
N TRP A 389 -8.33 32.60 -7.60
CA TRP A 389 -8.30 32.13 -6.21
C TRP A 389 -9.57 31.41 -5.72
N PRO A 390 -10.82 31.78 -6.13
CA PRO A 390 -12.01 31.09 -5.67
C PRO A 390 -12.06 29.64 -6.16
N VAL A 391 -11.63 29.40 -7.41
CA VAL A 391 -11.55 28.06 -8.00
C VAL A 391 -10.51 27.23 -7.25
N ARG A 392 -9.32 27.78 -6.98
CA ARG A 392 -8.29 27.11 -6.16
C ARG A 392 -8.78 26.80 -4.75
N ALA A 393 -9.53 27.71 -4.11
CA ALA A 393 -10.11 27.45 -2.79
C ALA A 393 -11.11 26.28 -2.80
N LEU A 394 -11.95 26.17 -3.84
CA LEU A 394 -12.87 25.04 -4.03
C LEU A 394 -12.15 23.74 -4.40
N GLU A 395 -11.06 23.82 -5.14
CA GLU A 395 -10.25 22.68 -5.55
C GLU A 395 -9.52 22.03 -4.36
N TYR A 396 -8.85 22.84 -3.54
CA TYR A 396 -7.99 22.36 -2.45
C TYR A 396 -8.66 22.36 -1.07
N GLY A 397 -9.54 23.33 -0.79
CA GLY A 397 -10.14 23.54 0.53
C GLY A 397 -10.92 22.33 1.08
N PRO A 398 -11.89 21.77 0.34
CA PRO A 398 -12.61 20.55 0.76
C PRO A 398 -11.68 19.36 0.98
N CYS A 399 -10.64 19.22 0.16
CA CYS A 399 -9.65 18.14 0.27
C CYS A 399 -8.85 18.24 1.58
N VAL A 400 -8.43 19.45 1.94
CA VAL A 400 -7.76 19.75 3.22
C VAL A 400 -8.72 19.50 4.38
N ALA A 401 -9.97 19.97 4.30
CA ALA A 401 -10.97 19.76 5.35
C ALA A 401 -11.25 18.26 5.59
N VAL A 402 -11.44 17.47 4.52
CA VAL A 402 -11.61 16.01 4.61
C VAL A 402 -10.33 15.34 5.12
N GLY A 403 -9.15 15.81 4.71
CA GLY A 403 -7.86 15.33 5.21
C GLY A 403 -7.69 15.56 6.71
N ILE A 404 -7.98 16.77 7.19
CA ILE A 404 -7.95 17.14 8.61
C ILE A 404 -9.00 16.36 9.37
N ALA A 405 -10.24 16.26 8.87
CA ALA A 405 -11.30 15.49 9.50
C ALA A 405 -10.92 14.01 9.61
N ALA A 406 -10.37 13.41 8.56
CA ALA A 406 -9.88 12.03 8.59
C ALA A 406 -8.68 11.87 9.53
N TRP A 407 -7.79 12.85 9.63
CA TRP A 407 -6.67 12.84 10.57
C TRP A 407 -7.12 13.01 12.01
N LEU A 408 -8.05 13.92 12.30
CA LEU A 408 -8.70 14.10 13.60
C LEU A 408 -9.47 12.85 13.98
N GLN A 409 -10.29 12.32 13.06
CA GLN A 409 -10.95 11.04 13.24
C GLN A 409 -9.95 9.92 13.43
N ARG A 410 -8.77 9.94 12.82
CA ARG A 410 -7.67 9.01 13.11
C ARG A 410 -6.89 9.37 14.35
N ARG A 411 -7.07 10.50 15.01
CA ARG A 411 -6.45 10.87 16.29
C ARG A 411 -7.36 10.67 17.49
N VAL A 412 -8.66 10.76 17.24
CA VAL A 412 -9.76 10.32 18.11
C VAL A 412 -9.96 8.80 17.93
N SER A 413 -9.86 8.36 16.67
CA SER A 413 -9.83 7.00 16.10
C SER A 413 -8.62 6.15 16.41
N ALA A 414 -7.44 6.72 16.18
CA ALA A 414 -6.27 6.32 16.94
C ALA A 414 -6.71 6.63 18.35
N PRO A 415 -6.62 5.66 19.24
CA PRO A 415 -6.61 6.00 20.62
C PRO A 415 -5.71 7.22 20.79
N GLU A 416 -6.21 8.16 21.56
CA GLU A 416 -5.41 8.84 22.55
C GLU A 416 -4.42 7.82 23.18
N LYS A 417 -3.54 8.25 24.06
CA LYS A 417 -3.17 7.29 25.11
C LYS A 417 -4.43 7.03 25.94
N ALA A 418 -5.42 6.29 25.39
CA ALA A 418 -6.20 5.40 26.20
C ALA A 418 -5.11 4.64 26.97
N PRO A 419 -5.10 4.70 28.31
CA PRO A 419 -4.17 3.90 29.06
C PRO A 419 -4.24 2.52 28.42
N CYS A 420 -3.10 2.05 27.92
CA CYS A 420 -3.03 0.68 27.47
C CYS A 420 -3.64 -0.09 28.63
N SER A 421 -4.67 -0.91 28.39
CA SER A 421 -5.13 -1.77 29.46
C SER A 421 -3.89 -2.41 30.04
N ASP A 422 -3.66 -2.21 31.33
CA ASP A 422 -2.57 -2.86 32.04
C ASP A 422 -2.79 -4.38 32.07
N ASP A 423 -3.83 -4.89 31.40
CA ASP A 423 -4.02 -6.31 31.21
C ASP A 423 -3.00 -6.88 30.21
N ILE A 424 -2.38 -8.01 30.58
CA ILE A 424 -1.36 -8.68 29.78
C ILE A 424 -1.79 -10.11 29.45
N LEU A 425 -1.83 -10.44 28.15
CA LEU A 425 -1.92 -11.81 27.64
C LEU A 425 -0.51 -12.38 27.47
N VAL A 426 -0.21 -13.40 28.25
CA VAL A 426 0.96 -14.25 28.11
C VAL A 426 0.65 -15.35 27.12
N VAL A 427 1.47 -15.48 26.08
CA VAL A 427 1.34 -16.52 25.05
C VAL A 427 2.50 -17.49 25.17
N PHE A 428 2.21 -18.72 25.61
CA PHE A 428 3.21 -19.78 25.72
C PHE A 428 3.41 -20.44 24.36
N VAL A 429 4.64 -20.39 23.87
CA VAL A 429 5.05 -21.01 22.61
C VAL A 429 6.29 -21.88 22.81
N LYS A 430 6.48 -22.86 21.95
CA LYS A 430 7.68 -23.67 21.84
C LYS A 430 8.36 -23.39 20.51
N GLU A 431 9.66 -23.61 20.44
CA GLU A 431 10.35 -23.61 19.15
C GLU A 431 9.71 -24.66 18.22
N PRO A 432 9.29 -24.29 16.99
CA PRO A 432 8.71 -25.23 16.03
C PRO A 432 9.82 -26.07 15.38
N ARG A 433 10.53 -26.85 16.20
CA ARG A 433 11.67 -27.68 15.81
C ARG A 433 11.23 -29.13 15.55
N PRO A 434 11.61 -29.73 14.40
CA PRO A 434 11.33 -31.13 14.11
C PRO A 434 11.75 -32.06 15.24
N GLY A 435 10.84 -32.94 15.66
CA GLY A 435 11.06 -33.92 16.74
C GLY A 435 10.91 -33.36 18.16
N ALA A 436 10.71 -32.04 18.34
CA ALA A 436 10.51 -31.42 19.65
C ALA A 436 9.09 -30.87 19.85
N ALA A 437 8.42 -30.45 18.77
CA ALA A 437 7.03 -30.00 18.78
C ALA A 437 6.07 -31.13 18.37
N LYS A 438 4.89 -31.18 19.01
CA LYS A 438 3.82 -32.19 18.76
C LYS A 438 4.37 -33.61 18.62
N THR A 439 5.15 -34.06 19.60
CA THR A 439 5.84 -35.36 19.58
C THR A 439 4.88 -36.55 19.42
N ARG A 440 3.63 -36.44 19.91
CA ARG A 440 2.58 -37.45 19.73
C ARG A 440 2.17 -37.66 18.27
N LEU A 441 2.35 -36.65 17.40
CA LEU A 441 2.04 -36.72 15.98
C LEU A 441 3.22 -37.19 15.13
N VAL A 442 4.43 -37.28 15.69
CA VAL A 442 5.63 -37.67 14.96
C VAL A 442 5.55 -39.09 14.37
N PRO A 443 5.03 -40.12 15.07
CA PRO A 443 4.92 -41.46 14.51
C PRO A 443 4.04 -41.53 13.25
N GLU A 444 3.06 -40.66 13.12
CA GLU A 444 2.06 -40.70 12.05
C GLU A 444 2.35 -39.69 10.93
N LEU A 445 2.88 -38.50 11.27
CA LEU A 445 3.14 -37.41 10.32
C LEU A 445 4.61 -37.28 9.93
N GLY A 446 5.53 -37.79 10.75
CA GLY A 446 6.95 -37.49 10.69
C GLY A 446 7.31 -36.19 11.40
N ALA A 447 8.59 -36.08 11.79
CA ALA A 447 9.10 -34.99 12.63
C ALA A 447 8.92 -33.59 12.00
N GLU A 448 9.16 -33.45 10.70
CA GLU A 448 9.03 -32.17 10.00
C GLU A 448 7.57 -31.72 9.90
N ALA A 449 6.67 -32.61 9.46
CA ALA A 449 5.26 -32.26 9.29
C ALA A 449 4.58 -31.97 10.63
N ALA A 450 4.96 -32.66 11.72
CA ALA A 450 4.48 -32.36 13.07
C ALA A 450 4.90 -30.96 13.53
N ALA A 451 6.15 -30.55 13.28
CA ALA A 451 6.65 -29.22 13.64
C ALA A 451 6.03 -28.11 12.78
N GLU A 452 5.86 -28.33 11.47
CA GLU A 452 5.17 -27.38 10.60
C GLU A 452 3.67 -27.26 10.93
N LEU A 453 3.01 -28.37 11.29
CA LEU A 453 1.63 -28.35 11.78
C LEU A 453 1.54 -27.54 13.07
N TYR A 454 2.40 -27.80 14.05
CA TYR A 454 2.49 -26.99 15.27
C TYR A 454 2.62 -25.50 14.97
N ARG A 455 3.54 -25.12 14.08
CA ARG A 455 3.73 -23.74 13.68
C ARG A 455 2.46 -23.13 13.09
N ALA A 456 1.74 -23.86 12.25
CA ALA A 456 0.49 -23.40 11.66
C ALA A 456 -0.64 -23.21 12.69
N LEU A 457 -0.72 -24.09 13.70
CA LEU A 457 -1.66 -23.96 14.82
C LEU A 457 -1.35 -22.70 15.63
N ALA A 458 -0.08 -22.54 16.03
CA ALA A 458 0.38 -21.40 16.80
C ALA A 458 0.21 -20.08 16.03
N ASP A 459 0.58 -20.03 14.74
CA ASP A 459 0.38 -18.84 13.89
C ASP A 459 -1.10 -18.43 13.80
N GLU A 460 -2.01 -19.40 13.71
CA GLU A 460 -3.45 -19.15 13.67
C GLU A 460 -3.98 -18.64 15.02
N GLU A 461 -3.59 -19.27 16.13
CA GLU A 461 -3.97 -18.82 17.47
C GLU A 461 -3.45 -17.40 17.76
N ILE A 462 -2.18 -17.13 17.43
CA ILE A 462 -1.55 -15.82 17.53
C ILE A 462 -2.31 -14.80 16.68
N ARG A 463 -2.69 -15.15 15.45
CA ARG A 463 -3.44 -14.27 14.55
C ARG A 463 -4.84 -13.96 15.08
N ARG A 464 -5.52 -14.93 15.68
CA ARG A 464 -6.89 -14.78 16.18
C ARG A 464 -6.98 -14.11 17.54
N THR A 465 -5.88 -14.04 18.28
CA THR A 465 -5.76 -13.37 19.59
C THR A 465 -5.06 -12.01 19.50
N VAL A 466 -4.84 -11.46 18.30
CA VAL A 466 -4.35 -10.08 18.16
C VAL A 466 -5.34 -9.11 18.80
N PRO A 467 -4.94 -8.33 19.82
CA PRO A 467 -5.84 -7.41 20.52
C PRO A 467 -6.30 -6.27 19.60
N ARG A 468 -7.51 -5.75 19.85
CA ARG A 468 -7.82 -4.39 19.40
C ARG A 468 -7.08 -3.40 20.28
N ARG A 469 -6.83 -2.21 19.76
CA ARG A 469 -6.07 -1.20 20.49
C ARG A 469 -6.79 -0.85 21.80
N GLY A 470 -6.07 -0.97 22.91
CA GLY A 470 -6.59 -0.70 24.26
C GLY A 470 -7.16 -1.91 25.01
N GLU A 471 -7.24 -3.11 24.41
CA GLU A 471 -7.82 -4.29 25.09
C GLU A 471 -6.86 -4.96 26.08
N TYR A 472 -5.69 -5.37 25.58
CA TYR A 472 -4.61 -5.99 26.36
C TYR A 472 -3.31 -5.94 25.55
N ARG A 473 -2.18 -6.15 26.23
CA ARG A 473 -0.87 -6.34 25.61
C ARG A 473 -0.55 -7.82 25.48
N ARG A 474 0.34 -8.19 24.56
CA ARG A 474 0.85 -9.58 24.46
C ARG A 474 2.31 -9.64 24.84
N LEU A 475 2.68 -10.67 25.59
CA LEU A 475 4.06 -11.07 25.85
C LEU A 475 4.20 -12.55 25.51
N PHE A 476 5.27 -12.89 24.80
CA PHE A 476 5.48 -14.25 24.32
C PHE A 476 6.54 -14.93 25.18
N PHE A 477 6.15 -16.05 25.78
CA PHE A 477 7.01 -16.85 26.63
C PHE A 477 7.38 -18.13 25.89
N PHE A 478 8.66 -18.29 25.55
CA PHE A 478 9.12 -19.36 24.67
C PHE A 478 9.95 -20.42 25.38
N ALA A 479 9.92 -21.66 24.88
CA ALA A 479 10.78 -22.74 25.32
C ALA A 479 11.39 -23.51 24.13
N PRO A 480 12.64 -24.00 24.22
CA PRO A 480 13.58 -23.82 25.33
C PRO A 480 14.26 -22.43 25.29
N ALA A 481 14.98 -22.06 26.35
CA ALA A 481 15.55 -20.71 26.51
C ALA A 481 16.61 -20.37 25.45
N GLU A 482 17.32 -21.39 24.94
CA GLU A 482 18.37 -21.28 23.93
C GLU A 482 17.82 -20.97 22.53
N ALA A 483 16.51 -21.16 22.31
CA ALA A 483 15.87 -20.95 21.00
C ALA A 483 15.62 -19.49 20.63
N ARG A 484 16.17 -18.52 21.38
CA ARG A 484 15.91 -17.07 21.19
C ARG A 484 16.03 -16.61 19.73
N GLY A 485 17.11 -16.98 19.03
CA GLY A 485 17.31 -16.58 17.64
C GLY A 485 16.26 -17.13 16.68
N ALA A 486 15.85 -18.39 16.86
CA ALA A 486 14.78 -19.00 16.06
C ALA A 486 13.41 -18.35 16.34
N MET A 487 13.15 -18.01 17.61
CA MET A 487 11.93 -17.32 18.01
C MET A 487 11.87 -15.89 17.49
N GLU A 488 12.98 -15.14 17.50
CA GLU A 488 13.08 -13.79 16.91
C GLU A 488 12.86 -13.80 15.39
N ALA A 489 13.34 -14.84 14.71
CA ALA A 489 13.08 -15.05 13.28
C ALA A 489 11.61 -15.42 12.99
N TRP A 490 10.94 -16.16 13.89
CA TRP A 490 9.54 -16.52 13.74
C TRP A 490 8.58 -15.38 14.10
N LEU A 491 8.84 -14.65 15.19
CA LEU A 491 7.97 -13.62 15.76
C LEU A 491 8.69 -12.25 15.81
N PRO A 492 9.01 -11.66 14.64
CA PRO A 492 9.78 -10.43 14.58
C PRO A 492 9.01 -9.24 15.19
N GLY A 493 9.66 -8.53 16.11
CA GLY A 493 9.12 -7.32 16.75
C GLY A 493 8.22 -7.59 17.97
N GLU A 494 7.98 -8.85 18.33
CA GLU A 494 7.27 -9.22 19.56
C GLU A 494 8.22 -9.22 20.77
N VAL A 495 7.66 -9.08 21.98
CA VAL A 495 8.45 -9.17 23.22
C VAL A 495 8.59 -10.64 23.62
N LEU A 496 9.81 -11.16 23.53
CA LEU A 496 10.15 -12.56 23.77
C LEU A 496 10.87 -12.76 25.11
N LEU A 497 10.31 -13.61 25.97
CA LEU A 497 10.86 -14.00 27.28
C LEU A 497 11.00 -15.54 27.34
N PRO A 498 12.08 -16.09 27.89
CA PRO A 498 12.18 -17.54 28.08
C PRO A 498 11.20 -18.01 29.17
N GLN A 499 10.59 -19.18 28.99
CA GLN A 499 9.85 -19.87 30.05
C GLN A 499 10.85 -20.41 31.09
N THR A 500 10.56 -20.17 32.37
CA THR A 500 11.41 -20.58 33.51
C THR A 500 10.59 -21.34 34.53
N GLY A 501 11.01 -22.56 34.88
CA GLY A 501 10.30 -23.43 35.83
C GLY A 501 10.48 -24.91 35.49
N THR A 502 10.46 -25.75 36.52
CA THR A 502 10.71 -27.20 36.43
C THR A 502 9.58 -27.97 35.74
N ASP A 503 8.34 -27.50 35.89
CA ASP A 503 7.15 -28.04 35.23
C ASP A 503 6.28 -26.92 34.62
N LEU A 504 5.13 -27.28 34.05
CA LEU A 504 4.22 -26.31 33.43
C LEU A 504 3.63 -25.33 34.46
N GLY A 505 3.28 -25.80 35.65
CA GLY A 505 2.75 -24.97 36.73
C GLY A 505 3.75 -23.92 37.19
N ALA A 506 4.98 -24.32 37.47
CA ALA A 506 6.07 -23.43 37.84
C ALA A 506 6.34 -22.38 36.76
N ARG A 507 6.26 -22.76 35.47
CA ARG A 507 6.41 -21.82 34.35
C ARG A 507 5.27 -20.81 34.30
N MET A 508 4.03 -21.24 34.49
CA MET A 508 2.88 -20.33 34.52
C MET A 508 2.93 -19.40 35.73
N ALA A 509 3.25 -19.91 36.92
CA ALA A 509 3.42 -19.13 38.14
C ALA A 509 4.47 -18.03 37.95
N GLU A 510 5.64 -18.37 37.42
CA GLU A 510 6.71 -17.41 37.15
C GLU A 510 6.33 -16.41 36.04
N ALA A 511 5.60 -16.85 35.00
CA ALA A 511 5.11 -15.93 33.98
C ALA A 511 4.11 -14.92 34.54
N PHE A 512 3.15 -15.35 35.37
CA PHE A 512 2.25 -14.44 36.08
C PHE A 512 3.03 -13.46 36.95
N GLU A 513 3.96 -13.96 37.75
CA GLU A 513 4.79 -13.14 38.64
C GLU A 513 5.59 -12.08 37.87
N GLN A 514 6.16 -12.44 36.71
CA GLN A 514 6.88 -11.49 35.85
C GLN A 514 5.97 -10.41 35.26
N VAL A 515 4.76 -10.76 34.81
CA VAL A 515 3.87 -9.77 34.20
C VAL A 515 3.23 -8.84 35.23
N PHE A 516 2.89 -9.34 36.42
CA PHE A 516 2.42 -8.51 37.53
C PHE A 516 3.52 -7.57 38.05
N ARG A 517 4.78 -8.03 38.17
CA ARG A 517 5.94 -7.16 38.46
C ARG A 517 6.15 -6.07 37.42
N ARG A 518 5.74 -6.30 36.17
CA ARG A 518 5.76 -5.31 35.07
C ARG A 518 4.55 -4.37 35.07
N GLY A 519 3.74 -4.39 36.12
CA GLY A 519 2.59 -3.52 36.30
C GLY A 519 1.30 -4.04 35.66
N ALA A 520 1.18 -5.35 35.42
CA ALA A 520 -0.08 -5.87 34.91
C ALA A 520 -1.21 -5.66 35.92
N ARG A 521 -2.37 -5.14 35.50
CA ARG A 521 -3.57 -5.08 36.34
C ARG A 521 -4.27 -6.43 36.41
N ARG A 522 -4.31 -7.13 35.29
CA ARG A 522 -4.85 -8.49 35.14
C ARG A 522 -3.97 -9.24 34.16
N ALA A 523 -3.88 -10.54 34.30
CA ALA A 523 -3.07 -11.34 33.39
C ALA A 523 -3.84 -12.59 32.95
N ALA A 524 -3.59 -13.03 31.72
CA ALA A 524 -4.08 -14.30 31.21
C ALA A 524 -2.93 -15.06 30.56
N VAL A 525 -2.82 -16.36 30.79
CA VAL A 525 -1.88 -17.25 30.08
C VAL A 525 -2.68 -18.10 29.11
N ILE A 526 -2.21 -18.20 27.88
CA ILE A 526 -2.70 -19.13 26.86
C ILE A 526 -1.58 -20.00 26.31
N GLY A 527 -1.95 -21.16 25.78
CA GLY A 527 -1.04 -22.03 25.02
C GLY A 527 -0.87 -21.58 23.56
N SER A 528 -0.55 -22.55 22.70
CA SER A 528 -0.37 -22.35 21.26
C SER A 528 -0.95 -23.50 20.43
N ASP A 529 -1.88 -24.25 21.00
CA ASP A 529 -2.38 -25.53 20.50
C ASP A 529 -3.89 -25.52 20.25
N VAL A 530 -4.54 -24.37 20.44
CA VAL A 530 -6.00 -24.18 20.35
C VAL A 530 -6.27 -23.04 19.35
N PRO A 531 -6.12 -23.32 18.03
CA PRO A 531 -6.28 -22.30 16.98
C PRO A 531 -7.71 -21.70 16.94
N TRP A 532 -8.65 -22.30 17.66
CA TRP A 532 -10.04 -21.85 17.75
C TRP A 532 -10.28 -20.81 18.85
N LEU A 533 -9.27 -20.49 19.66
CA LEU A 533 -9.32 -19.35 20.58
C LEU A 533 -9.47 -18.05 19.80
N SER A 534 -10.40 -17.20 20.25
CA SER A 534 -10.67 -15.91 19.65
C SER A 534 -10.31 -14.76 20.58
N ARG A 535 -9.91 -13.63 20.00
CA ARG A 535 -9.73 -12.35 20.70
C ARG A 535 -10.92 -12.00 21.61
N ARG A 536 -12.16 -12.31 21.19
CA ARG A 536 -13.37 -12.03 21.97
C ARG A 536 -13.41 -12.85 23.26
N LEU A 537 -12.95 -14.10 23.24
CA LEU A 537 -12.87 -14.93 24.44
C LEU A 537 -11.83 -14.41 25.41
N VAL A 538 -10.64 -14.04 24.91
CA VAL A 538 -9.60 -13.42 25.75
C VAL A 538 -10.10 -12.13 26.40
N ALA A 539 -10.73 -11.24 25.62
CA ALA A 539 -11.31 -10.02 26.16
C ALA A 539 -12.43 -10.31 27.18
N GLY A 540 -13.26 -11.33 26.92
CA GLY A 540 -14.30 -11.81 27.85
C GLY A 540 -13.71 -12.35 29.15
N ALA A 541 -12.57 -13.03 29.10
CA ALA A 541 -11.86 -13.51 30.28
C ALA A 541 -11.38 -12.35 31.16
N PHE A 542 -10.76 -11.34 30.56
CA PHE A 542 -10.38 -10.13 31.31
C PHE A 542 -11.59 -9.41 31.91
N SER A 543 -12.70 -9.28 31.17
CA SER A 543 -13.92 -8.68 31.70
C SER A 543 -14.50 -9.47 32.88
N ALA A 544 -14.47 -10.80 32.84
CA ALA A 544 -15.01 -11.66 33.91
C ALA A 544 -14.25 -11.51 35.23
N LEU A 545 -12.96 -11.13 35.20
CA LEU A 545 -12.15 -10.83 36.39
C LEU A 545 -12.61 -9.58 37.17
N ALA A 546 -13.61 -8.84 36.66
CA ALA A 546 -14.25 -7.79 37.47
C ALA A 546 -15.08 -8.37 38.62
N GLU A 547 -15.63 -9.57 38.44
CA GLU A 547 -16.54 -10.24 39.39
C GLU A 547 -16.01 -11.58 39.89
N HIS A 548 -14.87 -12.04 39.36
CA HIS A 548 -14.27 -13.34 39.64
C HIS A 548 -12.77 -13.20 39.90
N ASP A 549 -12.21 -14.13 40.65
CA ASP A 549 -10.79 -14.16 41.02
C ASP A 549 -9.95 -14.97 40.03
N VAL A 550 -10.57 -16.00 39.44
CA VAL A 550 -9.94 -16.93 38.49
C VAL A 550 -10.88 -17.16 37.31
N VAL A 551 -10.38 -17.08 36.09
CA VAL A 551 -11.12 -17.45 34.88
C VAL A 551 -10.41 -18.58 34.16
N ILE A 552 -11.12 -19.65 33.85
CA ILE A 552 -10.59 -20.84 33.21
C ILE A 552 -11.30 -21.03 31.86
N GLY A 553 -10.53 -21.14 30.78
CA GLY A 553 -10.98 -21.57 29.47
C GLY A 553 -10.65 -23.05 29.28
N PRO A 554 -11.62 -23.97 29.38
CA PRO A 554 -11.34 -25.40 29.41
C PRO A 554 -11.05 -25.99 28.02
N THR A 555 -10.19 -27.00 27.97
CA THR A 555 -10.01 -27.86 26.79
C THR A 555 -10.79 -29.16 26.95
N VAL A 556 -11.12 -29.79 25.82
CA VAL A 556 -11.90 -31.04 25.78
C VAL A 556 -11.15 -32.21 26.44
N ASP A 557 -9.82 -32.18 26.41
CA ASP A 557 -8.94 -33.20 27.01
C ASP A 557 -8.86 -33.14 28.55
N GLY A 558 -9.53 -32.18 29.20
CA GLY A 558 -9.52 -31.99 30.64
C GLY A 558 -8.44 -31.02 31.16
N GLY A 559 -7.69 -30.39 30.26
CA GLY A 559 -6.84 -29.24 30.55
C GLY A 559 -7.57 -27.88 30.48
N TYR A 560 -6.79 -26.83 30.24
CA TYR A 560 -7.31 -25.50 29.93
C TYR A 560 -6.42 -24.81 28.89
N TYR A 561 -7.06 -24.09 27.97
CA TYR A 561 -6.40 -23.25 26.96
C TYR A 561 -6.12 -21.84 27.47
N LEU A 562 -6.82 -21.41 28.53
CA LEU A 562 -6.69 -20.09 29.12
C LEU A 562 -6.84 -20.16 30.62
N LEU A 563 -5.94 -19.50 31.34
CA LEU A 563 -6.08 -19.20 32.77
C LEU A 563 -5.86 -17.70 32.96
N ALA A 564 -6.81 -16.99 33.59
CA ALA A 564 -6.67 -15.56 33.87
C ALA A 564 -6.86 -15.24 35.35
N LEU A 565 -6.08 -14.29 35.85
CA LEU A 565 -5.98 -13.88 37.25
C LEU A 565 -5.94 -12.35 37.37
N ASP A 566 -6.42 -11.83 38.49
CA ASP A 566 -6.34 -10.41 38.87
C ASP A 566 -5.03 -10.05 39.61
N ARG A 567 -4.32 -11.05 40.12
CA ARG A 567 -3.02 -10.94 40.82
C ARG A 567 -2.24 -12.24 40.72
N SER A 568 -0.95 -12.20 41.06
CA SER A 568 -0.12 -13.41 41.15
C SER A 568 -0.63 -14.29 42.30
N ARG A 569 -0.82 -15.58 42.03
CA ARG A 569 -1.35 -16.59 42.98
C ARG A 569 -0.59 -17.91 42.80
N PRO A 570 0.68 -18.00 43.24
CA PRO A 570 1.49 -19.21 43.05
C PRO A 570 0.88 -20.45 43.70
N GLU A 571 0.09 -20.29 44.78
CA GLU A 571 -0.54 -21.37 45.53
C GLU A 571 -1.59 -22.14 44.69
N LEU A 572 -2.08 -21.52 43.61
CA LEU A 572 -3.01 -22.14 42.66
C LEU A 572 -2.34 -23.27 41.86
N PHE A 573 -1.01 -23.25 41.71
CA PHE A 573 -0.27 -24.19 40.89
C PHE A 573 0.33 -25.36 41.69
N GLU A 574 0.18 -25.35 43.01
CA GLU A 574 0.75 -26.37 43.91
C GLU A 574 -0.11 -27.64 43.96
N GLY A 575 0.55 -28.80 44.02
CA GLY A 575 -0.13 -30.09 44.20
C GLY A 575 -0.96 -30.55 42.97
N ILE A 576 -0.79 -29.90 41.82
CA ILE A 576 -1.45 -30.29 40.57
C ILE A 576 -0.56 -31.28 39.81
N ALA A 577 -1.13 -32.42 39.45
CA ALA A 577 -0.49 -33.36 38.53
C ALA A 577 -0.57 -32.80 37.10
N TRP A 578 0.48 -32.09 36.67
CA TRP A 578 0.53 -31.47 35.34
C TRP A 578 0.56 -32.51 34.20
N SER A 579 0.04 -32.10 33.03
CA SER A 579 -0.06 -32.95 31.83
C SER A 579 -0.97 -34.17 31.96
N THR A 580 -2.02 -34.07 32.80
CA THR A 580 -3.09 -35.06 32.92
C THR A 580 -4.46 -34.46 32.58
N PRO A 581 -5.47 -35.28 32.25
CA PRO A 581 -6.86 -34.83 32.06
C PRO A 581 -7.53 -34.26 33.32
N SER A 582 -6.91 -34.39 34.50
CA SER A 582 -7.47 -33.88 35.76
C SER A 582 -7.03 -32.45 36.09
N VAL A 583 -6.15 -31.85 35.28
CA VAL A 583 -5.56 -30.52 35.54
C VAL A 583 -6.63 -29.44 35.74
N ARG A 584 -7.67 -29.39 34.90
CA ARG A 584 -8.77 -28.43 35.05
C ARG A 584 -9.52 -28.61 36.37
N ALA A 585 -9.91 -29.85 36.68
CA ALA A 585 -10.68 -30.16 37.88
C ALA A 585 -9.86 -29.85 39.14
N ALA A 586 -8.61 -30.30 39.19
CA ALA A 586 -7.69 -30.01 40.29
C ALA A 586 -7.44 -28.51 40.48
N THR A 587 -7.29 -27.74 39.39
CA THR A 587 -7.13 -26.27 39.46
C THR A 587 -8.39 -25.60 40.03
N ALA A 588 -9.58 -26.03 39.59
CA ALA A 588 -10.85 -25.48 40.07
C ALA A 588 -11.11 -25.84 41.54
N GLU A 589 -10.81 -27.08 41.96
CA GLU A 589 -10.87 -27.53 43.35
C GLU A 589 -9.90 -26.76 44.23
N ARG A 590 -8.66 -26.56 43.77
CA ARG A 590 -7.65 -25.76 44.47
C ARG A 590 -8.10 -24.31 44.63
N ALA A 591 -8.64 -23.70 43.58
CA ALA A 591 -9.20 -22.35 43.65
C ALA A 591 -10.36 -22.26 44.66
N ALA A 592 -11.25 -23.25 44.68
CA ALA A 592 -12.34 -23.32 45.65
C ALA A 592 -11.83 -23.48 47.10
N ALA A 593 -10.82 -24.32 47.32
CA ALA A 593 -10.17 -24.48 48.64
C ALA A 593 -9.51 -23.18 49.14
N LEU A 594 -9.05 -22.33 48.22
CA LEU A 594 -8.51 -21.00 48.50
C LEU A 594 -9.60 -19.91 48.62
N GLY A 595 -10.89 -20.28 48.56
CA GLY A 595 -12.02 -19.36 48.67
C GLY A 595 -12.21 -18.45 47.45
N LEU A 596 -11.71 -18.84 46.28
CA LEU A 596 -11.70 -18.00 45.07
C LEU A 596 -12.94 -18.22 44.21
N ARG A 597 -13.49 -17.13 43.66
CA ARG A 597 -14.60 -17.21 42.71
C ARG A 597 -14.07 -17.56 41.33
N VAL A 598 -14.47 -18.73 40.82
CA VAL A 598 -14.02 -19.25 39.52
C VAL A 598 -15.09 -19.03 38.46
N ARG A 599 -14.69 -18.50 37.30
CA ARG A 599 -15.51 -18.47 36.08
C ARG A 599 -14.99 -19.47 35.05
N MET A 600 -15.86 -20.35 34.57
CA MET A 600 -15.57 -21.19 33.41
C MET A 600 -16.04 -20.50 32.12
N LEU A 601 -15.21 -20.50 31.07
CA LEU A 601 -15.56 -20.07 29.71
C LEU A 601 -16.07 -21.24 28.88
N GLU A 602 -16.35 -20.99 27.59
CA GLU A 602 -16.69 -22.05 26.65
C GLU A 602 -15.50 -22.99 26.43
N GLU A 603 -15.80 -24.28 26.31
CA GLU A 603 -14.81 -25.34 26.07
C GLU A 603 -14.40 -25.37 24.59
N LEU A 604 -13.09 -25.50 24.33
CA LEU A 604 -12.53 -25.52 22.99
C LEU A 604 -11.68 -26.79 22.75
N PRO A 605 -11.65 -27.34 21.52
CA PRO A 605 -10.81 -28.48 21.22
C PRO A 605 -9.36 -28.03 20.96
N ASP A 606 -8.42 -28.64 21.67
CA ASP A 606 -6.99 -28.64 21.40
C ASP A 606 -6.63 -29.68 20.34
N ILE A 607 -5.44 -29.55 19.74
CA ILE A 607 -4.98 -30.40 18.64
C ILE A 607 -3.68 -31.10 19.01
N ASP A 608 -3.74 -32.26 19.67
CA ASP A 608 -2.57 -32.98 20.16
C ASP A 608 -2.32 -34.33 19.50
N THR A 609 -3.37 -34.95 18.97
CA THR A 609 -3.36 -36.27 18.36
C THR A 609 -3.95 -36.24 16.95
N LEU A 610 -3.74 -37.30 16.16
CA LEU A 610 -4.32 -37.38 14.83
C LEU A 610 -5.85 -37.52 14.87
N ALA A 611 -6.41 -38.03 15.97
CA ALA A 611 -7.85 -38.01 16.19
C ALA A 611 -8.39 -36.56 16.24
N ASP A 612 -7.67 -35.65 16.91
CA ASP A 612 -8.04 -34.22 16.98
C ASP A 612 -7.89 -33.54 15.62
N VAL A 613 -6.79 -33.84 14.91
CA VAL A 613 -6.56 -33.37 13.54
C VAL A 613 -7.68 -33.83 12.61
N ARG A 614 -8.12 -35.10 12.72
CA ARG A 614 -9.24 -35.67 11.97
C ARG A 614 -10.53 -34.93 12.27
N ALA A 615 -10.84 -34.75 13.55
CA ALA A 615 -12.07 -34.09 14.01
C ALA A 615 -12.16 -32.63 13.51
N GLN A 616 -11.03 -31.94 13.39
CA GLN A 616 -10.98 -30.54 12.96
C GLN A 616 -10.46 -30.34 11.52
N TRP A 617 -10.34 -31.41 10.72
CA TRP A 617 -9.64 -31.37 9.43
C TRP A 617 -10.22 -30.34 8.46
N GLY A 618 -11.55 -30.21 8.39
CA GLY A 618 -12.21 -29.26 7.51
C GLY A 618 -11.81 -27.80 7.78
N LYS A 619 -11.52 -27.45 9.04
CA LYS A 619 -11.06 -26.12 9.45
C LYS A 619 -9.54 -25.96 9.37
N LEU A 620 -8.77 -27.03 9.62
CA LEU A 620 -7.31 -27.01 9.57
C LEU A 620 -6.76 -26.98 8.14
N ARG A 621 -7.36 -27.74 7.22
CA ARG A 621 -6.86 -27.92 5.85
C ARG A 621 -6.55 -26.60 5.10
N PRO A 622 -7.37 -25.53 5.18
CA PRO A 622 -7.07 -24.25 4.53
C PRO A 622 -5.85 -23.51 5.10
N LEU A 623 -5.47 -23.79 6.36
CA LEU A 623 -4.34 -23.15 7.04
C LEU A 623 -2.99 -23.77 6.62
N LEU A 624 -3.01 -25.01 6.14
CA LEU A 624 -1.81 -25.80 5.88
C LEU A 624 -1.32 -25.66 4.44
N GLY A 625 0.00 -25.46 4.29
CA GLY A 625 0.70 -25.55 3.02
C GLY A 625 0.77 -26.98 2.47
N LYS A 626 1.12 -27.12 1.19
CA LYS A 626 1.16 -28.43 0.50
C LYS A 626 2.05 -29.45 1.23
N ARG A 627 3.19 -29.00 1.77
CA ARG A 627 4.19 -29.84 2.47
C ARG A 627 3.65 -30.51 3.74
N VAL A 628 2.75 -29.86 4.47
CA VAL A 628 2.09 -30.44 5.66
C VAL A 628 0.84 -31.21 5.28
N ARG A 629 0.08 -30.68 4.31
CA ARG A 629 -1.22 -31.23 3.94
C ARG A 629 -1.11 -32.66 3.41
N GLU A 630 -0.12 -32.95 2.58
CA GLU A 630 0.05 -34.28 1.99
C GLU A 630 0.34 -35.38 3.03
N PRO A 631 1.31 -35.22 3.96
CA PRO A 631 1.50 -36.15 5.07
C PRO A 631 0.24 -36.33 5.93
N VAL A 632 -0.45 -35.25 6.28
CA VAL A 632 -1.66 -35.33 7.11
C VAL A 632 -2.79 -36.06 6.38
N GLU A 633 -3.07 -35.73 5.12
CA GLU A 633 -4.10 -36.43 4.33
C GLU A 633 -3.75 -37.92 4.15
N ARG A 634 -2.47 -38.28 4.06
CA ARG A 634 -2.03 -39.67 4.02
C ARG A 634 -2.30 -40.38 5.35
N ALA A 635 -1.86 -39.80 6.47
CA ALA A 635 -2.08 -40.36 7.81
C ALA A 635 -3.58 -40.53 8.11
N LEU A 636 -4.40 -39.54 7.76
CA LEU A 636 -5.85 -39.58 7.96
C LEU A 636 -6.53 -40.71 7.15
N ARG A 637 -6.04 -41.03 5.94
CA ARG A 637 -6.53 -42.16 5.12
C ARG A 637 -6.12 -43.51 5.68
N HIS A 638 -4.89 -43.64 6.18
CA HIS A 638 -4.38 -44.91 6.71
C HIS A 638 -5.07 -45.32 8.01
N ALA A 639 -5.44 -44.35 8.86
CA ALA A 639 -6.19 -44.62 10.08
C ALA A 639 -7.72 -44.77 9.85
N SER A 640 -8.18 -44.89 8.60
CA SER A 640 -9.58 -45.18 8.22
C SER A 640 -9.77 -46.62 7.72
N LEU A 641 -8.67 -47.38 7.64
CA LEU A 641 -8.62 -48.84 7.52
C LEU A 641 -8.32 -49.40 8.92
#